data_AF-A0A0Q6MQM9-F1
#
_entry.id   AF-A0A0Q6MQM9-F1
#
_cell.length_a   1.000
_cell.length_b   1.000
_cell.length_c   1.000
_cell.angle_alpha   90.00
_cell.angle_beta   90.00
_cell.angle_gamma   90.00
#
_symmetry.space_group_name_H-M   'P 1'
#
loop_
_entity.id
_entity.type
_entity.pdbx_description
1 polymer ?
#
loop_
_entity_poly.entity_id
_entity_poly.type
_entity_poly.pdbx_seq_one_letter_code
_entity_poly.pdbx_strand_id
1 'polypeptide(L)'
;MNVESTSSLGNLYWYRHDGWEDGTERWTGRNLVGQGGWQAYKSVFATSGGILYAIDWDGNLHWYRDNGWTDGTERWELSRVVGRGGWAGYRTVFATSDGILYAADFDGNLYWYRHDGWQDGSERWSERKLVGRGGWGMYASLCATSDGVLYGVTPDGDLEWYRHDGWQDGSERWTGKQQVGNGGWDRYASVFATSDGRLYGTTPDGNLYWYHHVGWRDGSARWAGGNLVGRGGWDGYANVFMTSDGILFGVDNNVASRVKHIVYLMLENRSLDNVLGWLYADGQRPDRVMAPPDNNAPDFNGLHPETFYNLDPQGVRHWVTKGTKNTWVPECDPNEDYTHVTKQLFGRHENPPRGEPAGMGGFYNDFVEDSWRYGHEQIMQTYTPAELPVLNGAARHYAVSDAYFASVPTQTNCNRAFAATGNSLAPNPDAGGALQAWVDNNMWFEGTNWLYFNQRTMFNVMSDAGMNSTNDWMVFASEAWTVMKKWCFTRDILTQLGDSKFDPHFDMLDAFLERARNGKLPTVSFLEPSWGYGYTRHGIGKQGTDYHPPENVAPGEDFVATLLNALRSGPQWNETLLIINFDEHGGTYDHVAPPWKAAVPWGGESATPPPTASELGFGFDRFGVRVPLILVSPYIEPNTVFRARAGQPFDHTSVIATILKMMGIPRSEWQLGNRVANAPTFESVLTRSVPRTDMPPIEPSAAAQAAVAAGPTIDPPPSGLQLEIASRLIRHCLSLQAQAALEFQPSTVTAGVGVRDDAFASLGQVKKVSELAALVERAVRESSPPNGTPA
;
A
#
# COMPACT_ATOMS: atom_id res chain seq x y z
N MET A 1 11.02 26.16 -24.25
CA MET A 1 10.89 25.48 -22.95
C MET A 1 9.70 26.11 -22.24
N ASN A 2 8.58 25.38 -22.15
CA ASN A 2 7.42 25.70 -21.29
C ASN A 2 7.26 24.62 -20.20
N VAL A 3 8.39 24.05 -19.78
CA VAL A 3 8.51 23.22 -18.59
C VAL A 3 9.26 24.09 -17.59
N GLU A 4 8.86 24.12 -16.32
CA GLU A 4 9.36 25.06 -15.29
C GLU A 4 10.90 25.09 -15.22
N SER A 5 11.55 25.93 -16.03
CA SER A 5 13.00 25.93 -16.26
C SER A 5 13.84 26.38 -15.06
N THR A 6 13.18 26.65 -13.94
CA THR A 6 13.79 27.03 -12.65
C THR A 6 13.78 25.88 -11.65
N SER A 7 13.07 24.78 -11.93
CA SER A 7 13.01 23.60 -11.07
C SER A 7 13.98 22.53 -11.55
N SER A 8 14.74 21.93 -10.64
CA SER A 8 15.54 20.73 -10.92
C SER A 8 14.77 19.42 -10.65
N LEU A 9 13.46 19.49 -10.35
CA LEU A 9 12.67 18.32 -9.96
C LEU A 9 11.92 17.68 -11.14
N GLY A 10 11.96 16.35 -11.28
CA GLY A 10 11.40 15.63 -12.42
C GLY A 10 12.26 15.85 -13.67
N ASN A 11 13.58 15.72 -13.56
CA ASN A 11 14.51 15.93 -14.68
C ASN A 11 14.43 14.80 -15.71
N LEU A 12 14.69 15.14 -16.97
CA LEU A 12 14.84 14.19 -18.06
C LEU A 12 16.32 13.92 -18.33
N TYR A 13 16.71 12.65 -18.26
CA TYR A 13 18.06 12.19 -18.54
C TYR A 13 18.11 11.36 -19.82
N TRP A 14 19.18 11.52 -20.58
CA TRP A 14 19.47 10.79 -21.79
C TRP A 14 20.56 9.73 -21.55
N TYR A 15 20.39 8.60 -22.23
CA TYR A 15 21.29 7.46 -22.24
C TYR A 15 21.40 6.90 -23.66
N ARG A 16 22.59 6.38 -23.99
CA ARG A 16 22.79 5.52 -25.16
C ARG A 16 23.34 4.17 -24.75
N HIS A 17 22.62 3.12 -25.11
CA HIS A 17 23.10 1.74 -25.06
C HIS A 17 23.95 1.47 -26.30
N ASP A 18 25.27 1.60 -26.18
CA ASP A 18 26.21 1.36 -27.29
C ASP A 18 26.22 -0.11 -27.74
N GLY A 19 25.81 -1.03 -26.86
CA GLY A 19 25.61 -2.46 -27.14
C GLY A 19 24.20 -2.83 -27.59
N TRP A 20 23.38 -1.88 -28.06
CA TRP A 20 21.98 -2.18 -28.43
C TRP A 20 21.85 -3.23 -29.53
N GLU A 21 22.83 -3.36 -30.43
CA GLU A 21 22.82 -4.35 -31.51
C GLU A 21 23.12 -5.77 -31.02
N ASP A 22 24.07 -5.93 -30.11
CA ASP A 22 24.63 -7.21 -29.67
C ASP A 22 24.24 -7.63 -28.25
N GLY A 23 23.54 -6.76 -27.52
CA GLY A 23 23.07 -7.00 -26.16
C GLY A 23 24.19 -6.98 -25.12
N THR A 24 25.30 -6.28 -25.37
CA THR A 24 26.41 -6.11 -24.40
C THR A 24 26.20 -4.87 -23.52
N GLU A 25 26.52 -4.97 -22.22
CA GLU A 25 26.40 -3.86 -21.25
C GLU A 25 27.43 -2.74 -21.51
N ARG A 26 27.19 -1.93 -22.55
CA ARG A 26 28.03 -0.77 -22.94
C ARG A 26 27.15 0.47 -23.05
N TRP A 27 27.50 1.52 -22.31
CA TRP A 27 26.67 2.72 -22.18
C TRP A 27 27.47 4.02 -22.32
N THR A 28 26.80 5.02 -22.91
CA THR A 28 27.18 6.44 -22.91
C THR A 28 26.06 7.25 -22.23
N GLY A 29 26.42 8.24 -21.41
CA GLY A 29 25.50 8.98 -20.51
C GLY A 29 26.01 8.87 -19.06
N ARG A 30 25.28 9.27 -18.01
CA ARG A 30 23.97 9.92 -17.85
C ARG A 30 24.03 11.42 -18.16
N ASN A 31 23.32 11.89 -19.19
CA ASN A 31 23.30 13.31 -19.54
C ASN A 31 21.97 13.95 -19.12
N LEU A 32 22.03 15.04 -18.35
CA LEU A 32 20.84 15.86 -18.09
C LEU A 32 20.49 16.61 -19.36
N VAL A 33 19.32 16.31 -19.93
CA VAL A 33 18.87 16.91 -21.19
C VAL A 33 17.59 17.70 -21.04
N GLY A 34 16.85 17.58 -19.93
CA GLY A 34 15.71 18.46 -19.66
C GLY A 34 15.59 18.75 -18.18
N GLN A 35 15.58 20.02 -17.81
CA GLN A 35 15.45 20.45 -16.42
C GLN A 35 13.97 20.59 -16.02
N GLY A 36 13.60 19.95 -14.92
CA GLY A 36 12.33 20.18 -14.24
C GLY A 36 11.09 19.61 -14.93
N GLY A 37 10.02 19.35 -14.16
CA GLY A 37 8.63 19.26 -14.62
C GLY A 37 8.21 18.03 -15.43
N TRP A 38 9.12 17.15 -15.85
CA TRP A 38 8.75 15.97 -16.64
C TRP A 38 7.92 14.95 -15.87
N GLN A 39 8.07 14.89 -14.54
CA GLN A 39 7.27 14.03 -13.65
C GLN A 39 5.81 14.53 -13.49
N ALA A 40 5.50 15.78 -13.87
CA ALA A 40 4.16 16.33 -13.74
C ALA A 40 3.19 15.80 -14.83
N TYR A 41 3.72 15.30 -15.95
CA TYR A 41 2.92 14.72 -17.02
C TYR A 41 2.34 13.37 -16.62
N LYS A 42 1.13 13.06 -17.10
CA LYS A 42 0.49 11.74 -16.96
C LYS A 42 1.32 10.66 -17.64
N SER A 43 1.83 10.97 -18.83
CA SER A 43 2.64 10.05 -19.63
C SER A 43 3.63 10.83 -20.48
N VAL A 44 4.81 10.27 -20.66
CA VAL A 44 5.84 10.75 -21.59
C VAL A 44 6.32 9.56 -22.40
N PHE A 45 6.37 9.70 -23.72
CA PHE A 45 6.78 8.66 -24.65
C PHE A 45 7.42 9.30 -25.87
N ALA A 46 8.11 8.51 -26.68
CA ALA A 46 8.82 9.02 -27.85
C ALA A 46 8.48 8.26 -29.13
N THR A 47 8.64 8.96 -30.24
CA THR A 47 8.74 8.39 -31.59
C THR A 47 10.19 8.48 -32.05
N SER A 48 10.47 8.33 -33.33
CA SER A 48 11.80 8.42 -33.93
C SER A 48 12.37 9.85 -34.00
N GLY A 49 13.70 9.95 -33.98
CA GLY A 49 14.40 11.18 -34.37
C GLY A 49 14.42 12.29 -33.33
N GLY A 50 14.40 11.93 -32.03
CA GLY A 50 14.46 12.91 -30.93
C GLY A 50 13.14 13.63 -30.67
N ILE A 51 12.02 13.05 -31.14
CA ILE A 51 10.68 13.62 -30.95
C ILE A 51 9.97 12.90 -29.80
N LEU A 52 9.54 13.68 -28.83
CA LEU A 52 8.84 13.23 -27.64
C LEU A 52 7.43 13.79 -27.62
N TYR A 53 6.51 13.01 -27.06
CA TYR A 53 5.17 13.43 -26.71
C TYR A 53 4.99 13.34 -25.19
N ALA A 54 4.22 14.27 -24.64
CA ALA A 54 3.81 14.22 -23.25
C ALA A 54 2.31 14.52 -23.13
N ILE A 55 1.60 13.76 -22.31
CA ILE A 55 0.18 13.96 -22.02
C ILE A 55 0.08 14.63 -20.65
N ASP A 56 -0.50 15.82 -20.59
CA ASP A 56 -0.81 16.46 -19.31
C ASP A 56 -2.14 15.93 -18.72
N TRP A 57 -2.40 16.24 -17.46
CA TRP A 57 -3.62 15.81 -16.78
C TRP A 57 -4.89 16.55 -17.25
N ASP A 58 -4.74 17.69 -17.95
CA ASP A 58 -5.84 18.38 -18.64
C ASP A 58 -6.22 17.67 -19.96
N GLY A 59 -5.45 16.66 -20.35
CA GLY A 59 -5.66 15.85 -21.54
C GLY A 59 -5.14 16.47 -22.83
N ASN A 60 -4.22 17.43 -22.75
CA ASN A 60 -3.49 17.91 -23.91
C ASN A 60 -2.28 17.03 -24.23
N LEU A 61 -2.01 16.87 -25.53
CA LEU A 61 -0.81 16.24 -26.06
C LEU A 61 0.20 17.32 -26.44
N HIS A 62 1.32 17.33 -25.74
CA HIS A 62 2.46 18.19 -25.99
C HIS A 62 3.48 17.48 -26.87
N TRP A 63 4.10 18.23 -27.77
CA TRP A 63 5.17 17.79 -28.67
C TRP A 63 6.47 18.51 -28.31
N TYR A 64 7.57 17.75 -28.33
CA TYR A 64 8.92 18.22 -28.09
C TYR A 64 9.86 17.64 -29.13
N ARG A 65 10.90 18.41 -29.46
CA ARG A 65 12.00 17.97 -30.29
C ARG A 65 13.32 18.36 -29.67
N ASP A 66 14.13 17.36 -29.37
CA ASP A 66 15.52 17.52 -28.97
C ASP A 66 16.41 17.29 -30.18
N ASN A 67 17.07 18.33 -30.69
CA ASN A 67 18.01 18.22 -31.80
C ASN A 67 19.37 17.64 -31.36
N GLY A 68 19.60 17.39 -30.06
CA GLY A 68 20.78 16.72 -29.53
C GLY A 68 20.56 15.27 -29.12
N TRP A 69 19.45 14.66 -29.54
CA TRP A 69 19.13 13.27 -29.24
C TRP A 69 20.20 12.23 -29.66
N THR A 70 21.11 12.57 -30.59
CA THR A 70 22.18 11.67 -31.06
C THR A 70 23.44 11.70 -30.21
N ASP A 71 23.74 12.84 -29.57
CA ASP A 71 24.95 13.06 -28.76
C ASP A 71 24.66 13.35 -27.28
N GLY A 72 23.37 13.40 -26.91
CA GLY A 72 22.91 13.66 -25.55
C GLY A 72 23.16 15.09 -25.09
N THR A 73 23.24 16.06 -26.01
CA THR A 73 23.31 17.49 -25.67
C THR A 73 21.92 18.11 -25.64
N GLU A 74 21.63 18.97 -24.65
CA GLU A 74 20.33 19.64 -24.55
C GLU A 74 20.12 20.64 -25.70
N ARG A 75 19.31 20.30 -26.71
CA ARG A 75 18.98 21.18 -27.84
C ARG A 75 17.49 21.16 -28.18
N TRP A 76 16.66 21.63 -27.24
CA TRP A 76 15.22 21.69 -27.41
C TRP A 76 14.74 22.79 -28.36
N GLU A 77 13.77 22.43 -29.20
CA GLU A 77 12.88 23.41 -29.84
C GLU A 77 11.81 23.92 -28.86
N LEU A 78 11.06 24.95 -29.29
CA LEU A 78 9.88 25.39 -28.55
C LEU A 78 8.82 24.27 -28.59
N SER A 79 8.41 23.83 -27.40
CA SER A 79 7.34 22.86 -27.21
C SER A 79 6.01 23.41 -27.74
N ARG A 80 5.16 22.51 -28.23
CA ARG A 80 3.86 22.87 -28.80
C ARG A 80 2.78 21.92 -28.32
N VAL A 81 1.61 22.46 -28.02
CA VAL A 81 0.42 21.64 -27.84
C VAL A 81 -0.06 21.24 -29.22
N VAL A 82 -0.04 19.95 -29.51
CA VAL A 82 -0.44 19.37 -30.80
C VAL A 82 -1.73 18.56 -30.72
N GLY A 83 -2.30 18.37 -29.53
CA GLY A 83 -3.64 17.82 -29.38
C GLY A 83 -4.29 18.40 -28.13
N ARG A 84 -5.57 18.79 -28.21
CA ARG A 84 -6.27 19.51 -27.14
C ARG A 84 -7.38 18.66 -26.53
N GLY A 85 -7.29 18.39 -25.24
CA GLY A 85 -8.26 17.61 -24.49
C GLY A 85 -8.36 16.12 -24.88
N GLY A 86 -8.86 15.31 -23.95
CA GLY A 86 -9.22 13.90 -24.18
C GLY A 86 -8.07 12.90 -24.17
N TRP A 87 -6.80 13.31 -24.33
CA TRP A 87 -5.66 12.37 -24.33
C TRP A 87 -5.43 11.71 -22.96
N ALA A 88 -5.72 12.43 -21.87
CA ALA A 88 -5.70 11.87 -20.52
C ALA A 88 -6.82 10.84 -20.27
N GLY A 89 -7.81 10.73 -21.16
CA GLY A 89 -8.84 9.69 -21.07
C GLY A 89 -8.38 8.32 -21.57
N TYR A 90 -7.26 8.26 -22.29
CA TYR A 90 -6.67 6.99 -22.69
C TYR A 90 -5.90 6.35 -21.53
N ARG A 91 -5.98 5.02 -21.48
CA ARG A 91 -5.25 4.20 -20.52
C ARG A 91 -3.77 4.18 -20.82
N THR A 92 -3.42 3.90 -22.07
CA THR A 92 -2.03 3.97 -22.54
C THR A 92 -2.00 4.57 -23.94
N VAL A 93 -0.96 5.35 -24.20
CA VAL A 93 -0.66 5.92 -25.50
C VAL A 93 0.82 5.65 -25.76
N PHE A 94 1.11 5.11 -26.93
CA PHE A 94 2.47 4.78 -27.35
C PHE A 94 2.64 5.12 -28.83
N ALA A 95 3.85 5.46 -29.23
CA ALA A 95 4.17 5.84 -30.59
C ALA A 95 4.98 4.77 -31.31
N THR A 96 4.94 4.82 -32.64
CA THR A 96 5.81 4.05 -33.54
C THR A 96 6.72 5.02 -34.30
N SER A 97 7.12 4.73 -35.53
CA SER A 97 7.77 5.71 -36.42
C SER A 97 6.76 6.66 -37.08
N ASP A 98 7.28 7.70 -37.72
CA ASP A 98 6.57 8.53 -38.70
C ASP A 98 5.29 9.22 -38.18
N GLY A 99 5.26 9.56 -36.89
CA GLY A 99 4.13 10.28 -36.28
C GLY A 99 2.89 9.42 -36.04
N ILE A 100 3.02 8.09 -36.10
CA ILE A 100 1.91 7.17 -35.82
C ILE A 100 1.86 6.85 -34.33
N LEU A 101 0.69 7.04 -33.74
CA LEU A 101 0.39 6.79 -32.34
C LEU A 101 -0.74 5.77 -32.24
N TYR A 102 -0.66 4.91 -31.24
CA TYR A 102 -1.75 4.06 -30.80
C TYR A 102 -2.20 4.47 -29.41
N ALA A 103 -3.51 4.43 -29.18
CA ALA A 103 -4.10 4.73 -27.88
C ALA A 103 -5.12 3.65 -27.51
N ALA A 104 -4.94 3.03 -26.35
CA ALA A 104 -5.91 2.09 -25.81
C ALA A 104 -6.80 2.80 -24.78
N ASP A 105 -8.12 2.66 -24.90
CA ASP A 105 -9.07 3.15 -23.88
C ASP A 105 -9.33 2.10 -22.79
N PHE A 106 -10.09 2.50 -21.77
CA PHE A 106 -10.47 1.63 -20.66
C PHE A 106 -11.50 0.56 -21.04
N ASP A 107 -12.23 0.75 -22.14
CA ASP A 107 -13.13 -0.26 -22.72
C ASP A 107 -12.35 -1.33 -23.52
N GLY A 108 -11.03 -1.16 -23.63
CA GLY A 108 -10.12 -2.05 -24.31
C GLY A 108 -10.13 -1.92 -25.83
N ASN A 109 -10.62 -0.81 -26.37
CA ASN A 109 -10.48 -0.47 -27.78
C ASN A 109 -9.11 0.12 -28.08
N LEU A 110 -8.61 -0.12 -29.29
CA LEU A 110 -7.36 0.44 -29.80
C LEU A 110 -7.65 1.43 -30.93
N TYR A 111 -7.20 2.67 -30.75
CA TYR A 111 -7.29 3.72 -31.76
C TYR A 111 -5.93 3.98 -32.38
N TRP A 112 -5.95 4.23 -33.68
CA TRP A 112 -4.83 4.68 -34.48
C TRP A 112 -4.94 6.18 -34.73
N TYR A 113 -3.80 6.85 -34.64
CA TYR A 113 -3.63 8.26 -34.88
C TYR A 113 -2.40 8.49 -35.75
N ARG A 114 -2.49 9.50 -36.63
CA ARG A 114 -1.34 9.98 -37.38
C ARG A 114 -1.22 11.49 -37.27
N HIS A 115 -0.12 11.91 -36.65
CA HIS A 115 0.29 13.30 -36.53
C HIS A 115 1.07 13.69 -37.78
N ASP A 116 0.42 14.26 -38.79
CA ASP A 116 1.06 14.67 -40.04
C ASP A 116 2.10 15.80 -39.84
N GLY A 117 1.98 16.56 -38.74
CA GLY A 117 2.95 17.56 -38.31
C GLY A 117 4.04 17.03 -37.38
N TRP A 118 4.25 15.71 -37.26
CA TRP A 118 5.20 15.14 -36.30
C TRP A 118 6.63 15.67 -36.40
N GLN A 119 7.09 16.03 -37.60
CA GLN A 119 8.46 16.54 -37.80
C GLN A 119 8.64 17.99 -37.36
N ASP A 120 7.61 18.80 -37.54
CA ASP A 120 7.68 20.26 -37.34
C ASP A 120 6.90 20.72 -36.11
N GLY A 121 6.09 19.88 -35.48
CA GLY A 121 5.23 20.20 -34.34
C GLY A 121 3.96 20.98 -34.68
N SER A 122 3.52 20.99 -35.95
CA SER A 122 2.24 21.59 -36.33
C SER A 122 1.06 20.69 -35.97
N GLU A 123 -0.03 21.26 -35.45
CA GLU A 123 -1.26 20.53 -35.06
C GLU A 123 -2.05 20.06 -36.32
N ARG A 124 -1.46 19.15 -37.09
CA ARG A 124 -2.03 18.54 -38.31
C ARG A 124 -2.22 17.05 -38.08
N TRP A 125 -3.46 16.59 -38.16
CA TRP A 125 -3.81 15.19 -37.91
C TRP A 125 -4.62 14.61 -39.06
N SER A 126 -4.37 13.34 -39.33
CA SER A 126 -5.31 12.49 -40.04
C SER A 126 -6.48 12.11 -39.13
N GLU A 127 -7.59 11.66 -39.73
CA GLU A 127 -8.76 11.21 -38.98
C GLU A 127 -8.41 10.06 -38.02
N ARG A 128 -8.87 10.15 -36.76
CA ARG A 128 -8.76 9.07 -35.77
C ARG A 128 -9.51 7.84 -36.26
N LYS A 129 -8.87 6.67 -36.22
CA LYS A 129 -9.50 5.40 -36.62
C LYS A 129 -9.50 4.39 -35.48
N LEU A 130 -10.63 3.74 -35.26
CA LEU A 130 -10.72 2.57 -34.41
C LEU A 130 -10.16 1.37 -35.19
N VAL A 131 -9.11 0.75 -34.67
CA VAL A 131 -8.37 -0.34 -35.36
C VAL A 131 -8.33 -1.64 -34.55
N GLY A 132 -8.88 -1.65 -33.35
CA GLY A 132 -9.07 -2.87 -32.58
C GLY A 132 -10.21 -2.71 -31.57
N ARG A 133 -11.07 -3.72 -31.46
CA ARG A 133 -12.28 -3.69 -30.60
C ARG A 133 -12.13 -4.64 -29.44
N GLY A 134 -12.17 -4.11 -28.22
CA GLY A 134 -12.03 -4.89 -26.98
C GLY A 134 -10.68 -5.59 -26.81
N GLY A 135 -10.37 -5.99 -25.57
CA GLY A 135 -9.22 -6.83 -25.24
C GLY A 135 -7.86 -6.11 -25.17
N TRP A 136 -7.66 -4.96 -25.82
CA TRP A 136 -6.40 -4.20 -25.70
C TRP A 136 -6.21 -3.61 -24.30
N GLY A 137 -7.32 -3.45 -23.59
CA GLY A 137 -7.39 -3.11 -22.19
C GLY A 137 -6.75 -4.16 -21.29
N MET A 138 -6.55 -5.42 -21.68
CA MET A 138 -6.03 -6.43 -20.73
C MET A 138 -4.50 -6.40 -20.57
N TYR A 139 -3.77 -5.83 -21.52
CA TYR A 139 -2.31 -5.94 -21.56
C TYR A 139 -1.63 -5.13 -20.48
N ALA A 140 -0.69 -5.76 -19.79
CA ALA A 140 0.08 -5.16 -18.72
C ALA A 140 1.08 -4.12 -19.18
N SER A 141 1.60 -4.32 -20.38
CA SER A 141 2.45 -3.38 -21.09
C SER A 141 2.12 -3.50 -22.57
N LEU A 142 2.07 -2.37 -23.26
CA LEU A 142 1.93 -2.28 -24.71
C LEU A 142 3.05 -1.42 -25.25
N CYS A 143 3.74 -1.93 -26.27
CA CYS A 143 4.73 -1.16 -27.00
C CYS A 143 4.67 -1.53 -28.48
N ALA A 144 5.26 -0.69 -29.31
CA ALA A 144 5.31 -0.89 -30.74
C ALA A 144 6.73 -0.78 -31.27
N THR A 145 6.96 -1.43 -32.41
CA THR A 145 8.16 -1.30 -33.22
C THR A 145 7.82 -0.58 -34.53
N SER A 146 8.74 -0.61 -35.50
CA SER A 146 8.44 -0.17 -36.87
C SER A 146 7.49 -1.14 -37.59
N ASP A 147 7.00 -0.74 -38.76
CA ASP A 147 6.23 -1.56 -39.70
C ASP A 147 4.91 -2.13 -39.14
N GLY A 148 4.29 -1.44 -38.16
CA GLY A 148 2.99 -1.80 -37.62
C GLY A 148 3.02 -3.01 -36.68
N VAL A 149 4.18 -3.39 -36.16
CA VAL A 149 4.31 -4.49 -35.20
C VAL A 149 4.13 -3.98 -33.77
N LEU A 150 3.28 -4.66 -33.00
CA LEU A 150 2.92 -4.34 -31.63
C LEU A 150 3.19 -5.55 -30.73
N TYR A 151 3.57 -5.29 -29.48
CA TYR A 151 3.73 -6.29 -28.44
C TYR A 151 2.83 -5.97 -27.26
N GLY A 152 2.24 -7.01 -26.68
CA GLY A 152 1.44 -6.94 -25.46
C GLY A 152 1.88 -8.00 -24.44
N VAL A 153 2.14 -7.58 -23.21
CA VAL A 153 2.37 -8.52 -22.09
C VAL A 153 1.03 -8.85 -21.45
N THR A 154 0.65 -10.11 -21.39
CA THR A 154 -0.61 -10.53 -20.76
C THR A 154 -0.51 -10.56 -19.23
N PRO A 155 -1.63 -10.55 -18.50
CA PRO A 155 -1.63 -10.65 -17.02
C PRO A 155 -0.99 -11.93 -16.45
N ASP A 156 -0.94 -13.01 -17.24
CA ASP A 156 -0.26 -14.27 -16.90
C ASP A 156 1.21 -14.31 -17.33
N GLY A 157 1.71 -13.22 -17.93
CA GLY A 157 3.13 -13.04 -18.23
C GLY A 157 3.58 -13.58 -19.59
N ASP A 158 2.66 -13.90 -20.48
CA ASP A 158 2.96 -14.20 -21.88
C ASP A 158 3.25 -12.92 -22.66
N LEU A 159 4.06 -13.05 -23.71
CA LEU A 159 4.31 -11.95 -24.66
C LEU A 159 3.62 -12.27 -25.97
N GLU A 160 2.69 -11.41 -26.36
CA GLU A 160 1.93 -11.52 -27.59
C GLU A 160 2.40 -10.50 -28.62
N TRP A 161 2.51 -10.96 -29.86
CA TRP A 161 2.89 -10.20 -31.02
C TRP A 161 1.70 -10.00 -31.93
N TYR A 162 1.61 -8.81 -32.51
CA TYR A 162 0.59 -8.40 -33.44
C TYR A 162 1.21 -7.64 -34.60
N ARG A 163 0.59 -7.72 -35.78
CA ARG A 163 0.95 -6.88 -36.92
C ARG A 163 -0.28 -6.20 -37.51
N HIS A 164 -0.30 -4.88 -37.41
CA HIS A 164 -1.28 -4.01 -38.04
C HIS A 164 -0.80 -3.66 -39.46
N ASP A 165 -1.31 -4.36 -40.47
CA ASP A 165 -0.93 -4.14 -41.87
C ASP A 165 -1.44 -2.79 -42.42
N GLY A 166 -2.47 -2.23 -41.79
CA GLY A 166 -2.98 -0.88 -42.07
C GLY A 166 -2.25 0.23 -41.30
N TRP A 167 -1.07 -0.01 -40.73
CA TRP A 167 -0.39 0.99 -39.89
C TRP A 167 -0.14 2.34 -40.58
N GLN A 168 0.01 2.39 -41.91
CA GLN A 168 0.25 3.64 -42.64
C GLN A 168 -1.02 4.48 -42.87
N ASP A 169 -2.17 3.83 -43.01
CA ASP A 169 -3.44 4.46 -43.42
C ASP A 169 -4.55 4.34 -42.35
N GLY A 170 -4.29 3.60 -41.27
CA GLY A 170 -5.22 3.30 -40.17
C GLY A 170 -6.37 2.37 -40.55
N SER A 171 -6.28 1.61 -41.64
CA SER A 171 -7.27 0.57 -41.98
C SER A 171 -7.16 -0.62 -41.02
N GLU A 172 -8.28 -1.15 -40.53
CA GLU A 172 -8.34 -2.29 -39.59
C GLU A 172 -7.94 -3.62 -40.29
N ARG A 173 -6.68 -3.74 -40.72
CA ARG A 173 -6.09 -4.92 -41.36
C ARG A 173 -4.99 -5.47 -40.48
N TRP A 174 -5.10 -6.75 -40.12
CA TRP A 174 -4.18 -7.40 -39.19
C TRP A 174 -3.67 -8.74 -39.71
N THR A 175 -2.37 -8.96 -39.58
CA THR A 175 -1.74 -10.28 -39.63
C THR A 175 -1.75 -10.86 -38.21
N GLY A 176 -2.96 -11.10 -37.69
CA GLY A 176 -3.26 -11.89 -36.49
C GLY A 176 -2.51 -11.59 -35.18
N LYS A 177 -2.71 -12.49 -34.21
CA LYS A 177 -2.08 -12.57 -32.89
C LYS A 177 -1.19 -13.81 -32.87
N GLN A 178 0.05 -13.69 -32.38
CA GLN A 178 0.93 -14.82 -32.12
C GLN A 178 1.51 -14.71 -30.71
N GLN A 179 1.50 -15.80 -29.95
CA GLN A 179 2.26 -15.86 -28.71
C GLN A 179 3.73 -16.10 -29.05
N VAL A 180 4.58 -15.14 -28.71
CA VAL A 180 6.02 -15.19 -29.03
C VAL A 180 6.87 -15.39 -27.79
N GLY A 181 6.36 -15.08 -26.59
CA GLY A 181 6.99 -15.40 -25.32
C GLY A 181 6.06 -16.20 -24.42
N ASN A 182 6.61 -17.20 -23.71
CA ASN A 182 5.88 -18.09 -22.83
C ASN A 182 6.26 -17.83 -21.37
N GLY A 183 5.42 -17.10 -20.65
CA GLY A 183 5.56 -16.73 -19.24
C GLY A 183 6.74 -15.79 -18.93
N GLY A 184 6.68 -15.21 -17.73
CA GLY A 184 7.80 -14.48 -17.11
C GLY A 184 8.00 -13.04 -17.61
N TRP A 185 7.20 -12.53 -18.54
CA TRP A 185 7.24 -11.12 -18.96
C TRP A 185 6.53 -10.18 -17.98
N ASP A 186 5.63 -10.71 -17.16
CA ASP A 186 4.95 -10.03 -16.05
C ASP A 186 5.93 -9.52 -14.98
N ARG A 187 7.15 -10.09 -14.93
CA ARG A 187 8.25 -9.62 -14.05
C ARG A 187 8.76 -8.22 -14.38
N TYR A 188 8.49 -7.71 -15.59
CA TYR A 188 9.02 -6.42 -16.05
C TYR A 188 8.06 -5.28 -15.76
N ALA A 189 8.49 -4.29 -14.97
CA ALA A 189 7.79 -3.05 -14.63
C ALA A 189 7.44 -2.19 -15.85
N SER A 190 8.25 -2.24 -16.91
CA SER A 190 7.92 -1.71 -18.23
C SER A 190 8.60 -2.52 -19.32
N VAL A 191 7.96 -2.61 -20.50
CA VAL A 191 8.54 -3.19 -21.71
C VAL A 191 8.46 -2.17 -22.85
N PHE A 192 9.56 -1.98 -23.57
CA PHE A 192 9.63 -1.07 -24.72
C PHE A 192 10.55 -1.66 -25.81
N ALA A 193 10.34 -1.25 -27.06
CA ALA A 193 10.91 -1.94 -28.21
C ALA A 193 11.62 -1.00 -29.21
N THR A 194 12.64 -1.52 -29.90
CA THR A 194 13.39 -0.85 -30.98
C THR A 194 12.64 -0.93 -32.30
N SER A 195 13.13 -0.23 -33.32
CA SER A 195 12.58 -0.32 -34.66
C SER A 195 12.65 -1.73 -35.25
N ASP A 196 13.57 -2.57 -34.78
CA ASP A 196 13.93 -3.86 -35.40
C ASP A 196 13.71 -5.08 -34.49
N GLY A 197 12.74 -5.00 -33.58
CA GLY A 197 12.30 -6.16 -32.80
C GLY A 197 13.20 -6.51 -31.61
N ARG A 198 14.05 -5.60 -31.14
CA ARG A 198 14.68 -5.74 -29.82
C ARG A 198 13.75 -5.16 -28.75
N LEU A 199 13.71 -5.81 -27.61
CA LEU A 199 12.88 -5.43 -26.48
C LEU A 199 13.75 -5.21 -25.26
N TYR A 200 13.39 -4.21 -24.48
CA TYR A 200 13.96 -3.95 -23.18
C TYR A 200 12.89 -4.14 -22.11
N GLY A 201 13.29 -4.67 -20.97
CA GLY A 201 12.41 -4.83 -19.80
C GLY A 201 13.11 -4.33 -18.54
N THR A 202 12.49 -3.39 -17.84
CA THR A 202 12.95 -2.96 -16.50
C THR A 202 12.34 -3.87 -15.44
N THR A 203 13.11 -4.38 -14.51
CA THR A 203 12.57 -5.14 -13.36
C THR A 203 12.40 -4.23 -12.15
N PRO A 204 11.53 -4.58 -11.17
CA PRO A 204 11.29 -3.78 -9.98
C PRO A 204 12.52 -3.49 -9.12
N ASP A 205 13.56 -4.32 -9.19
CA ASP A 205 14.86 -4.14 -8.51
C ASP A 205 15.82 -3.22 -9.30
N GLY A 206 15.34 -2.60 -10.37
CA GLY A 206 16.08 -1.63 -11.17
C GLY A 206 17.04 -2.23 -12.18
N ASN A 207 16.98 -3.52 -12.45
CA ASN A 207 17.74 -4.12 -13.54
C ASN A 207 17.07 -3.87 -14.90
N LEU A 208 17.89 -3.78 -15.95
CA LEU A 208 17.44 -3.61 -17.33
C LEU A 208 17.89 -4.81 -18.17
N TYR A 209 16.93 -5.53 -18.75
CA TYR A 209 17.17 -6.68 -19.61
C TYR A 209 16.94 -6.34 -21.08
N TRP A 210 17.70 -6.98 -21.95
CA TRP A 210 17.62 -6.87 -23.40
C TRP A 210 17.32 -8.22 -24.06
N TYR A 211 16.45 -8.17 -25.07
CA TYR A 211 16.05 -9.31 -25.90
C TYR A 211 16.02 -8.91 -27.36
N HIS A 212 16.19 -9.88 -28.26
CA HIS A 212 16.00 -9.71 -29.69
C HIS A 212 15.01 -10.75 -30.21
N HIS A 213 13.81 -10.31 -30.58
CA HIS A 213 12.81 -11.10 -31.27
C HIS A 213 13.18 -11.18 -32.76
N VAL A 214 14.00 -12.17 -33.14
CA VAL A 214 14.46 -12.38 -34.52
C VAL A 214 13.29 -12.57 -35.50
N GLY A 215 12.18 -13.13 -35.02
CA GLY A 215 10.94 -13.31 -35.79
C GLY A 215 10.00 -12.11 -35.81
N TRP A 216 10.44 -10.91 -35.41
CA TRP A 216 9.55 -9.75 -35.28
C TRP A 216 8.76 -9.37 -36.55
N ARG A 217 9.25 -9.73 -37.75
CA ARG A 217 8.54 -9.44 -39.01
C ARG A 217 7.45 -10.45 -39.34
N ASP A 218 7.61 -11.70 -38.92
CA ASP A 218 6.75 -12.83 -39.30
C ASP A 218 5.95 -13.42 -38.12
N GLY A 219 6.22 -12.97 -36.90
CA GLY A 219 5.56 -13.43 -35.68
C GLY A 219 6.04 -14.81 -35.20
N SER A 220 7.11 -15.36 -35.77
CA SER A 220 7.69 -16.62 -35.28
C SER A 220 8.44 -16.40 -33.97
N ALA A 221 8.24 -17.28 -32.98
CA ALA A 221 8.87 -17.21 -31.66
C ALA A 221 10.39 -17.53 -31.67
N ARG A 222 11.17 -16.82 -32.49
CA ARG A 222 12.62 -16.95 -32.62
C ARG A 222 13.28 -15.81 -31.86
N TRP A 223 14.11 -16.16 -30.88
CA TRP A 223 14.74 -15.21 -29.98
C TRP A 223 16.26 -15.34 -29.95
N ALA A 224 16.92 -14.23 -29.68
CA ALA A 224 18.30 -14.16 -29.23
C ALA A 224 18.38 -13.25 -27.98
N GLY A 225 19.35 -13.47 -27.10
CA GLY A 225 19.55 -12.64 -25.91
C GLY A 225 18.84 -13.15 -24.66
N GLY A 226 18.31 -12.22 -23.86
CA GLY A 226 18.03 -12.43 -22.43
C GLY A 226 19.13 -11.88 -21.54
N ASN A 227 19.80 -10.83 -22.00
CA ASN A 227 21.01 -10.30 -21.38
C ASN A 227 20.64 -9.23 -20.36
N LEU A 228 21.23 -9.30 -19.18
CA LEU A 228 21.26 -8.18 -18.24
C LEU A 228 22.20 -7.12 -18.82
N VAL A 229 21.63 -5.98 -19.22
CA VAL A 229 22.36 -4.87 -19.85
C VAL A 229 22.42 -3.63 -18.98
N GLY A 230 21.76 -3.61 -17.82
CA GLY A 230 21.93 -2.56 -16.83
C GLY A 230 21.68 -3.10 -15.43
N ARG A 231 22.65 -2.92 -14.54
CA ARG A 231 22.59 -3.42 -13.15
C ARG A 231 22.13 -2.34 -12.19
N GLY A 232 20.89 -2.46 -11.70
CA GLY A 232 20.29 -1.55 -10.72
C GLY A 232 20.09 -0.11 -11.21
N GLY A 233 19.34 0.68 -10.42
CA GLY A 233 19.19 2.12 -10.60
C GLY A 233 18.13 2.55 -11.62
N TRP A 234 17.62 1.64 -12.45
CA TRP A 234 16.52 1.96 -13.38
C TRP A 234 15.16 2.10 -12.68
N ASP A 235 15.03 1.58 -11.46
CA ASP A 235 13.89 1.73 -10.55
C ASP A 235 13.82 3.12 -9.90
N GLY A 236 14.85 3.95 -10.05
CA GLY A 236 14.86 5.35 -9.61
C GLY A 236 14.11 6.30 -10.56
N TYR A 237 13.73 5.83 -11.74
CA TYR A 237 12.98 6.62 -12.72
C TYR A 237 11.47 6.43 -12.57
N ALA A 238 10.71 7.52 -12.63
CA ALA A 238 9.25 7.49 -12.74
C ALA A 238 8.78 6.94 -14.10
N ASN A 239 9.61 7.10 -15.13
CA ASN A 239 9.33 6.60 -16.48
C ASN A 239 10.65 6.38 -17.24
N VAL A 240 10.74 5.28 -17.98
CA VAL A 240 11.86 4.96 -18.88
C VAL A 240 11.27 4.59 -20.24
N PHE A 241 11.72 5.28 -21.29
CA PHE A 241 11.23 5.07 -22.65
C PHE A 241 12.35 5.29 -23.68
N MET A 242 12.10 4.88 -24.93
CA MET A 242 13.09 4.92 -26.02
C MET A 242 12.57 5.75 -27.19
N THR A 243 13.44 6.56 -27.81
CA THR A 243 13.09 7.34 -29.02
C THR A 243 13.58 6.67 -30.30
N SER A 244 14.80 6.15 -30.29
CA SER A 244 15.47 5.61 -31.46
C SER A 244 16.40 4.52 -30.99
N ASP A 245 16.90 3.70 -31.91
CA ASP A 245 17.58 2.47 -31.56
C ASP A 245 18.80 2.73 -30.65
N GLY A 246 18.72 2.21 -29.43
CA GLY A 246 19.74 2.39 -28.40
C GLY A 246 19.67 3.70 -27.61
N ILE A 247 18.72 4.60 -27.86
CA ILE A 247 18.59 5.91 -27.18
C ILE A 247 17.43 5.91 -26.19
N LEU A 248 17.75 5.88 -24.90
CA LEU A 248 16.78 5.84 -23.81
C LEU A 248 16.71 7.19 -23.10
N PHE A 249 15.51 7.53 -22.64
CA PHE A 249 15.28 8.61 -21.71
C PHE A 249 14.73 8.07 -20.39
N GLY A 250 15.15 8.68 -19.28
CA GLY A 250 14.61 8.43 -17.95
C GLY A 250 14.12 9.72 -17.30
N VAL A 251 12.88 9.73 -16.83
CA VAL A 251 12.31 10.81 -16.01
C VAL A 251 12.59 10.51 -14.54
N ASP A 252 13.48 11.28 -13.93
CA ASP A 252 13.95 11.06 -12.55
C ASP A 252 12.83 11.35 -11.53
N ASN A 253 12.67 10.48 -10.54
CA ASN A 253 11.74 10.67 -9.44
C ASN A 253 12.44 11.33 -8.25
N ASN A 254 12.81 12.60 -8.40
CA ASN A 254 13.53 13.32 -7.34
C ASN A 254 12.62 14.23 -6.49
N VAL A 255 11.31 14.32 -6.77
CA VAL A 255 10.37 15.01 -5.88
C VAL A 255 10.36 14.33 -4.51
N ALA A 256 10.45 13.00 -4.47
CA ALA A 256 10.59 12.22 -3.25
C ALA A 256 11.78 12.67 -2.37
N SER A 257 12.86 13.19 -2.97
CA SER A 257 14.03 13.69 -2.21
C SER A 257 13.75 14.95 -1.40
N ARG A 258 12.63 15.65 -1.65
CA ARG A 258 12.16 16.79 -0.85
C ARG A 258 11.57 16.34 0.48
N VAL A 259 11.10 15.10 0.56
CA VAL A 259 10.62 14.52 1.81
C VAL A 259 11.84 14.20 2.67
N LYS A 260 11.91 14.85 3.84
CA LYS A 260 12.92 14.61 4.88
C LYS A 260 12.35 13.88 6.10
N HIS A 261 11.02 13.84 6.21
CA HIS A 261 10.30 13.22 7.32
C HIS A 261 9.19 12.33 6.77
N ILE A 262 9.28 11.02 7.04
CA ILE A 262 8.20 10.07 6.79
C ILE A 262 7.54 9.76 8.12
N VAL A 263 6.24 10.01 8.20
CA VAL A 263 5.41 9.69 9.36
C VAL A 263 4.49 8.55 8.95
N TYR A 264 4.65 7.38 9.56
CA TYR A 264 3.87 6.18 9.28
C TYR A 264 2.93 5.87 10.45
N LEU A 265 1.65 6.15 10.27
CA LEU A 265 0.59 5.82 11.22
C LEU A 265 -0.05 4.48 10.87
N MET A 266 -0.06 3.56 11.83
CA MET A 266 -0.71 2.24 11.72
C MET A 266 -1.93 2.12 12.65
N LEU A 267 -3.13 2.24 12.09
CA LEU A 267 -4.43 2.07 12.75
C LEU A 267 -4.90 0.60 12.77
N GLU A 268 -5.98 0.34 13.50
CA GLU A 268 -6.74 -0.92 13.65
C GLU A 268 -8.13 -0.79 13.01
N ASN A 269 -8.91 -1.85 13.03
CA ASN A 269 -9.06 -2.58 11.78
C ASN A 269 -10.31 -2.17 11.03
N ARG A 270 -10.15 -1.82 9.75
CA ARG A 270 -11.25 -1.39 8.89
C ARG A 270 -10.93 -1.74 7.44
N SER A 271 -11.87 -2.39 6.77
CA SER A 271 -11.78 -2.59 5.33
C SER A 271 -11.84 -1.25 4.59
N LEU A 272 -11.32 -1.22 3.37
CA LEU A 272 -11.41 -0.02 2.54
C LEU A 272 -12.87 0.39 2.30
N ASP A 273 -13.72 -0.56 1.90
CA ASP A 273 -15.12 -0.26 1.67
C ASP A 273 -15.86 0.23 2.92
N ASN A 274 -15.48 -0.24 4.10
CA ASN A 274 -16.13 0.16 5.34
C ASN A 274 -15.93 1.64 5.66
N VAL A 275 -14.75 2.23 5.39
CA VAL A 275 -14.46 3.63 5.78
C VAL A 275 -14.28 4.61 4.61
N LEU A 276 -13.99 4.10 3.41
CA LEU A 276 -13.72 4.89 2.20
C LEU A 276 -14.50 4.41 0.97
N GLY A 277 -15.32 3.36 1.08
CA GLY A 277 -16.04 2.80 -0.08
C GLY A 277 -16.90 3.85 -0.81
N TRP A 278 -17.43 4.83 -0.09
CA TRP A 278 -18.27 5.89 -0.65
C TRP A 278 -17.53 7.20 -0.99
N LEU A 279 -16.19 7.19 -1.06
CA LEU A 279 -15.36 8.39 -1.22
C LEU A 279 -15.77 9.28 -2.42
N TYR A 280 -16.16 8.66 -3.54
CA TYR A 280 -16.59 9.33 -4.78
C TYR A 280 -18.09 9.11 -5.07
N ALA A 281 -18.89 8.83 -4.04
CA ALA A 281 -20.33 8.59 -4.19
C ALA A 281 -21.15 9.87 -4.43
N ASP A 282 -20.50 11.02 -4.47
CA ASP A 282 -21.05 12.31 -4.92
C ASP A 282 -21.12 12.43 -6.45
N GLY A 283 -20.60 11.44 -7.18
CA GLY A 283 -20.56 11.40 -8.64
C GLY A 283 -19.37 12.16 -9.24
N GLN A 284 -18.51 12.75 -8.41
CA GLN A 284 -17.23 13.27 -8.88
C GLN A 284 -16.29 12.11 -9.20
N ARG A 285 -15.41 12.32 -10.18
CA ARG A 285 -14.34 11.37 -10.48
C ARG A 285 -13.05 11.86 -9.81
N PRO A 286 -12.10 10.95 -9.50
CA PRO A 286 -10.73 11.35 -9.21
C PRO A 286 -10.17 12.23 -10.34
N ASP A 287 -9.42 13.26 -9.98
CA ASP A 287 -8.74 14.10 -10.97
C ASP A 287 -7.54 13.36 -11.58
N ARG A 288 -6.94 12.45 -10.81
CA ARG A 288 -5.78 11.63 -11.23
C ARG A 288 -5.97 10.18 -10.84
N VAL A 289 -5.83 9.29 -11.81
CA VAL A 289 -5.72 7.84 -11.59
C VAL A 289 -4.32 7.41 -12.03
N MET A 290 -3.44 7.22 -11.05
CA MET A 290 -2.05 6.80 -11.23
C MET A 290 -1.95 5.28 -11.08
N ALA A 291 -2.17 4.57 -12.17
CA ALA A 291 -2.12 3.12 -12.19
C ALA A 291 -1.24 2.64 -13.36
N PRO A 292 -0.39 1.60 -13.17
CA PRO A 292 0.24 0.92 -14.28
C PRO A 292 -0.82 0.40 -15.26
N PRO A 293 -0.49 0.26 -16.55
CA PRO A 293 -1.49 -0.11 -17.54
C PRO A 293 -2.25 -1.36 -17.12
N ASP A 294 -1.59 -2.44 -16.69
CA ASP A 294 -2.21 -3.72 -16.29
C ASP A 294 -3.34 -3.64 -15.26
N ASN A 295 -3.48 -2.52 -14.54
CA ASN A 295 -4.53 -2.28 -13.57
C ASN A 295 -5.70 -1.49 -14.17
N ASN A 296 -6.76 -2.22 -14.56
CA ASN A 296 -7.96 -1.70 -15.24
C ASN A 296 -9.17 -1.49 -14.32
N ALA A 297 -8.94 -1.38 -13.01
CA ALA A 297 -10.04 -1.07 -12.11
C ALA A 297 -10.71 0.27 -12.50
N PRO A 298 -12.01 0.46 -12.20
CA PRO A 298 -12.72 1.74 -12.40
C PRO A 298 -11.96 2.93 -11.81
N ASP A 299 -12.27 4.17 -12.17
CA ASP A 299 -11.53 5.37 -11.69
C ASP A 299 -11.27 5.34 -10.17
N PHE A 300 -12.27 4.91 -9.39
CA PHE A 300 -12.12 4.45 -8.01
C PHE A 300 -12.91 3.16 -7.83
N ASN A 301 -12.27 2.10 -7.35
CA ASN A 301 -12.86 0.79 -7.11
C ASN A 301 -13.55 0.75 -5.75
N GLY A 302 -14.59 1.56 -5.59
CA GLY A 302 -15.37 1.71 -4.36
C GLY A 302 -16.79 1.15 -4.47
N LEU A 303 -17.63 1.56 -3.53
CA LEU A 303 -19.02 1.17 -3.45
C LEU A 303 -19.91 2.02 -4.36
N HIS A 304 -20.92 1.36 -4.92
CA HIS A 304 -21.98 1.97 -5.72
C HIS A 304 -23.35 1.50 -5.22
N PRO A 305 -24.40 2.34 -5.30
CA PRO A 305 -25.73 1.97 -4.82
C PRO A 305 -26.23 0.67 -5.45
N GLU A 306 -26.90 -0.17 -4.65
CA GLU A 306 -27.63 -1.38 -5.09
C GLU A 306 -26.79 -2.37 -5.94
N THR A 307 -25.47 -2.41 -5.74
CA THR A 307 -24.57 -3.27 -6.53
C THR A 307 -24.10 -4.50 -5.76
N PHE A 308 -23.79 -4.34 -4.48
CA PHE A 308 -23.10 -5.36 -3.68
C PHE A 308 -23.99 -5.92 -2.56
N TYR A 309 -23.95 -7.24 -2.36
CA TYR A 309 -24.74 -7.92 -1.34
C TYR A 309 -24.08 -9.24 -0.90
N ASN A 310 -24.45 -9.73 0.28
CA ASN A 310 -24.24 -11.11 0.70
C ASN A 310 -25.57 -11.87 0.73
N LEU A 311 -25.52 -13.20 0.58
CA LEU A 311 -26.69 -14.06 0.70
C LEU A 311 -26.67 -14.73 2.07
N ASP A 312 -27.79 -14.75 2.78
CA ASP A 312 -27.93 -15.59 3.97
C ASP A 312 -28.10 -17.08 3.60
N PRO A 313 -28.11 -18.01 4.59
CA PRO A 313 -28.29 -19.43 4.30
C PRO A 313 -29.65 -19.79 3.67
N GLN A 314 -30.63 -18.87 3.70
CA GLN A 314 -31.93 -19.01 3.07
C GLN A 314 -31.98 -18.38 1.67
N GLY A 315 -30.88 -17.76 1.21
CA GLY A 315 -30.77 -17.10 -0.09
C GLY A 315 -31.35 -15.69 -0.13
N VAL A 316 -31.60 -15.06 1.02
CA VAL A 316 -32.04 -13.65 1.08
C VAL A 316 -30.83 -12.74 0.89
N ARG A 317 -31.00 -11.68 0.11
CA ARG A 317 -29.97 -10.66 -0.11
C ARG A 317 -29.90 -9.67 1.03
N HIS A 318 -28.70 -9.50 1.57
CA HIS A 318 -28.32 -8.45 2.52
C HIS A 318 -27.41 -7.47 1.80
N TRP A 319 -27.95 -6.31 1.44
CA TRP A 319 -27.25 -5.30 0.65
C TRP A 319 -26.25 -4.51 1.49
N VAL A 320 -25.14 -4.14 0.84
CA VAL A 320 -24.24 -3.12 1.41
C VAL A 320 -25.02 -1.81 1.55
N THR A 321 -25.01 -1.26 2.76
CA THR A 321 -25.77 -0.08 3.13
C THR A 321 -24.85 1.13 3.23
N LYS A 322 -25.24 2.23 2.56
CA LYS A 322 -24.57 3.52 2.65
C LYS A 322 -24.95 4.23 3.94
N GLY A 323 -23.98 4.41 4.81
CA GLY A 323 -24.14 5.03 6.13
C GLY A 323 -24.39 4.02 7.23
N THR A 324 -24.15 4.49 8.44
CA THR A 324 -24.27 3.71 9.67
C THR A 324 -25.31 4.33 10.59
N LYS A 325 -25.79 3.57 11.58
CA LYS A 325 -26.69 4.13 12.60
C LYS A 325 -25.98 5.10 13.56
N ASN A 326 -24.67 4.90 13.78
CA ASN A 326 -23.80 5.67 14.66
C ASN A 326 -22.32 5.26 14.41
N THR A 327 -21.38 5.94 15.07
CA THR A 327 -19.95 5.64 14.96
C THR A 327 -19.45 4.47 15.82
N TRP A 328 -20.35 3.60 16.30
CA TRP A 328 -20.00 2.36 17.00
C TRP A 328 -20.14 1.11 16.10
N VAL A 329 -20.48 1.26 14.82
CA VAL A 329 -20.77 0.15 13.91
C VAL A 329 -19.48 -0.53 13.37
N PRO A 330 -19.37 -1.87 13.40
CA PRO A 330 -20.30 -2.80 14.04
C PRO A 330 -20.16 -2.77 15.56
N GLU A 331 -21.29 -2.72 16.28
CA GLU A 331 -21.29 -2.68 17.75
C GLU A 331 -20.94 -4.03 18.37
N CYS A 332 -20.85 -5.09 17.57
CA CYS A 332 -20.25 -6.36 17.97
C CYS A 332 -19.00 -6.59 17.13
N ASP A 333 -17.98 -7.15 17.76
CA ASP A 333 -16.76 -7.56 17.07
C ASP A 333 -17.06 -8.63 16.01
N PRO A 334 -16.70 -8.40 14.73
CA PRO A 334 -16.74 -9.43 13.70
C PRO A 334 -15.65 -10.49 13.92
N ASN A 335 -15.75 -11.63 13.22
CA ASN A 335 -14.67 -12.61 13.24
C ASN A 335 -13.56 -12.20 12.26
N GLU A 336 -12.31 -12.45 12.64
CA GLU A 336 -11.13 -11.99 11.91
C GLU A 336 -10.00 -13.03 11.87
N ASP A 337 -10.14 -14.16 12.57
CA ASP A 337 -9.20 -15.29 12.47
C ASP A 337 -9.21 -15.87 11.05
N TYR A 338 -8.10 -16.49 10.64
CA TYR A 338 -7.86 -16.94 9.28
C TYR A 338 -8.98 -17.85 8.72
N THR A 339 -9.53 -18.74 9.54
CA THR A 339 -10.62 -19.64 9.10
C THR A 339 -11.93 -18.90 8.85
N HIS A 340 -12.21 -17.86 9.63
CA HIS A 340 -13.37 -16.99 9.47
C HIS A 340 -13.20 -16.07 8.26
N VAL A 341 -12.02 -15.45 8.10
CA VAL A 341 -11.71 -14.67 6.90
C VAL A 341 -11.77 -15.55 5.65
N THR A 342 -11.31 -16.80 5.73
CA THR A 342 -11.48 -17.77 4.63
C THR A 342 -12.95 -18.00 4.30
N LYS A 343 -13.82 -18.09 5.31
CA LYS A 343 -15.27 -18.17 5.10
C LYS A 343 -15.86 -16.90 4.49
N GLN A 344 -15.45 -15.72 4.94
CA GLN A 344 -15.90 -14.44 4.38
C GLN A 344 -15.61 -14.36 2.87
N LEU A 345 -14.43 -14.83 2.48
CA LEU A 345 -13.95 -14.79 1.10
C LEU A 345 -14.51 -15.91 0.21
N PHE A 346 -14.61 -17.13 0.73
CA PHE A 346 -14.87 -18.36 -0.05
C PHE A 346 -16.13 -19.13 0.36
N GLY A 347 -16.86 -18.66 1.37
CA GLY A 347 -18.09 -19.27 1.88
C GLY A 347 -17.86 -20.57 2.68
N ARG A 348 -16.62 -20.88 3.08
CA ARG A 348 -16.24 -22.08 3.83
C ARG A 348 -15.00 -21.86 4.69
N HIS A 349 -14.79 -22.65 5.74
CA HIS A 349 -13.63 -22.50 6.63
C HIS A 349 -12.35 -23.17 6.10
N GLU A 350 -12.47 -24.13 5.18
CA GLU A 350 -11.33 -24.86 4.65
C GLU A 350 -10.56 -24.05 3.59
N ASN A 351 -9.24 -24.26 3.56
CA ASN A 351 -8.36 -23.60 2.59
C ASN A 351 -8.85 -23.78 1.16
N PRO A 352 -8.91 -22.69 0.37
CA PRO A 352 -9.22 -22.80 -1.03
C PRO A 352 -8.06 -23.43 -1.82
N PRO A 353 -8.36 -24.21 -2.88
CA PRO A 353 -7.42 -24.48 -3.95
C PRO A 353 -6.70 -23.21 -4.41
N ARG A 354 -5.40 -23.36 -4.69
CA ARG A 354 -4.57 -22.26 -5.18
C ARG A 354 -5.17 -21.62 -6.43
N GLY A 355 -5.35 -20.31 -6.39
CA GLY A 355 -5.89 -19.53 -7.52
C GLY A 355 -7.41 -19.51 -7.62
N GLU A 356 -8.16 -20.14 -6.71
CA GLU A 356 -9.63 -20.01 -6.67
C GLU A 356 -10.03 -18.54 -6.46
N PRO A 357 -10.89 -17.94 -7.31
CA PRO A 357 -11.37 -16.59 -7.09
C PRO A 357 -12.23 -16.48 -5.83
N ALA A 358 -11.98 -15.47 -5.00
CA ALA A 358 -12.84 -15.18 -3.84
C ALA A 358 -14.15 -14.54 -4.31
N GLY A 359 -15.27 -14.98 -3.73
CA GLY A 359 -16.60 -14.47 -4.06
C GLY A 359 -17.04 -13.28 -3.19
N MET A 360 -16.35 -13.02 -2.07
CA MET A 360 -16.68 -11.95 -1.11
C MET A 360 -18.10 -12.04 -0.53
N GLY A 361 -18.73 -13.21 -0.65
CA GLY A 361 -20.15 -13.45 -0.34
C GLY A 361 -20.45 -13.85 1.10
N GLY A 362 -19.41 -14.06 1.91
CA GLY A 362 -19.51 -14.78 3.18
C GLY A 362 -19.55 -13.92 4.44
N PHE A 363 -19.33 -12.61 4.37
CA PHE A 363 -19.23 -11.73 5.55
C PHE A 363 -20.49 -11.76 6.42
N TYR A 364 -21.67 -11.64 5.80
CA TYR A 364 -22.92 -11.76 6.54
C TYR A 364 -23.07 -13.15 7.18
N ASN A 365 -22.82 -14.22 6.42
CA ASN A 365 -22.95 -15.60 6.90
C ASN A 365 -21.97 -15.96 8.01
N ASP A 366 -20.79 -15.40 7.97
CA ASP A 366 -19.78 -15.54 9.01
C ASP A 366 -20.19 -14.80 10.28
N PHE A 367 -20.66 -13.55 10.13
CA PHE A 367 -21.10 -12.74 11.27
C PHE A 367 -22.28 -13.36 12.03
N VAL A 368 -23.28 -13.92 11.32
CA VAL A 368 -24.51 -14.46 11.94
C VAL A 368 -24.38 -15.86 12.57
N GLU A 369 -23.25 -16.55 12.38
CA GLU A 369 -23.05 -17.86 13.03
C GLU A 369 -22.97 -17.76 14.54
N ASP A 370 -22.44 -16.64 15.03
CA ASP A 370 -22.35 -16.35 16.45
C ASP A 370 -23.69 -15.84 16.98
N SER A 371 -24.49 -16.75 17.52
CA SER A 371 -25.87 -16.47 17.96
C SER A 371 -26.01 -15.40 19.05
N TRP A 372 -24.91 -14.97 19.67
CA TRP A 372 -24.90 -13.89 20.67
C TRP A 372 -24.88 -12.51 20.02
N ARG A 373 -24.48 -12.38 18.75
CA ARG A 373 -24.51 -11.13 18.01
C ARG A 373 -25.96 -10.73 17.72
N TYR A 374 -26.16 -9.43 17.56
CA TYR A 374 -27.44 -8.84 17.17
C TYR A 374 -27.16 -7.77 16.11
N GLY A 375 -28.24 -7.23 15.52
CA GLY A 375 -28.10 -6.19 14.50
C GLY A 375 -27.21 -6.64 13.36
N HIS A 376 -27.43 -7.88 12.88
CA HIS A 376 -26.62 -8.55 11.87
C HIS A 376 -26.43 -7.74 10.60
N GLU A 377 -27.37 -6.84 10.28
CA GLU A 377 -27.26 -5.90 9.17
C GLU A 377 -26.05 -4.96 9.27
N GLN A 378 -25.52 -4.73 10.47
CA GLN A 378 -24.38 -3.84 10.73
C GLN A 378 -23.10 -4.27 10.01
N ILE A 379 -22.87 -5.58 9.80
CA ILE A 379 -21.68 -6.04 9.08
C ILE A 379 -21.66 -5.59 7.61
N MET A 380 -22.85 -5.29 7.06
CA MET A 380 -23.02 -4.76 5.70
C MET A 380 -23.18 -3.24 5.67
N GLN A 381 -23.13 -2.55 6.82
CA GLN A 381 -23.13 -1.09 6.87
C GLN A 381 -21.72 -0.54 6.67
N THR A 382 -21.62 0.59 5.98
CA THR A 382 -20.34 1.21 5.60
C THR A 382 -20.45 2.73 5.76
N TYR A 383 -19.44 3.34 6.34
CA TYR A 383 -19.43 4.76 6.69
C TYR A 383 -19.39 5.66 5.46
N THR A 384 -20.06 6.80 5.57
CA THR A 384 -20.06 7.87 4.56
C THR A 384 -18.97 8.90 4.82
N PRO A 385 -18.58 9.68 3.79
CA PRO A 385 -17.70 10.84 3.97
C PRO A 385 -18.19 11.88 5.00
N ALA A 386 -19.49 11.95 5.27
CA ALA A 386 -20.05 12.87 6.28
C ALA A 386 -19.90 12.34 7.72
N GLU A 387 -19.83 11.01 7.89
CA GLU A 387 -19.61 10.36 9.18
C GLU A 387 -18.12 10.34 9.53
N LEU A 388 -17.25 10.08 8.53
CA LEU A 388 -15.79 10.04 8.67
C LEU A 388 -15.09 11.09 7.78
N PRO A 389 -15.31 12.39 8.03
CA PRO A 389 -14.80 13.48 7.20
C PRO A 389 -13.27 13.64 7.24
N VAL A 390 -12.59 13.12 8.25
CA VAL A 390 -11.14 13.25 8.40
C VAL A 390 -10.42 12.29 7.46
N LEU A 391 -10.71 10.98 7.54
CA LEU A 391 -10.14 10.01 6.60
C LEU A 391 -10.55 10.30 5.15
N ASN A 392 -11.84 10.55 4.91
CA ASN A 392 -12.33 10.86 3.56
C ASN A 392 -11.79 12.21 3.04
N GLY A 393 -11.64 13.20 3.92
CA GLY A 393 -11.02 14.49 3.59
C GLY A 393 -9.54 14.36 3.27
N ALA A 394 -8.78 13.58 4.03
CA ALA A 394 -7.37 13.30 3.75
C ALA A 394 -7.22 12.58 2.39
N ALA A 395 -8.06 11.58 2.12
CA ALA A 395 -8.06 10.87 0.84
C ALA A 395 -8.42 11.78 -0.34
N ARG A 396 -9.49 12.60 -0.24
CA ARG A 396 -9.92 13.52 -1.31
C ARG A 396 -8.94 14.66 -1.53
N HIS A 397 -8.39 15.23 -0.47
CA HIS A 397 -7.49 16.35 -0.62
C HIS A 397 -6.07 15.95 -1.01
N TYR A 398 -5.71 14.67 -0.93
CA TYR A 398 -4.39 14.18 -1.32
C TYR A 398 -4.53 12.91 -2.17
N ALA A 399 -3.98 11.78 -1.70
CA ALA A 399 -4.00 10.53 -2.44
C ALA A 399 -4.47 9.35 -1.59
N VAL A 400 -5.17 8.43 -2.25
CA VAL A 400 -5.62 7.15 -1.68
C VAL A 400 -5.31 6.00 -2.62
N SER A 401 -4.92 4.84 -2.07
CA SER A 401 -4.92 3.61 -2.84
C SER A 401 -6.20 2.82 -2.60
N ASP A 402 -6.87 2.44 -3.68
CA ASP A 402 -8.02 1.53 -3.67
C ASP A 402 -7.63 0.09 -4.02
N ALA A 403 -6.33 -0.20 -4.06
CA ALA A 403 -5.73 -1.50 -4.36
C ALA A 403 -4.58 -1.82 -3.40
N TYR A 404 -4.77 -1.47 -2.12
CA TYR A 404 -3.90 -1.85 -1.01
C TYR A 404 -4.56 -2.96 -0.19
N PHE A 405 -3.84 -4.03 0.05
CA PHE A 405 -4.35 -5.24 0.70
C PHE A 405 -3.58 -5.53 1.98
N ALA A 406 -4.25 -6.07 2.99
CA ALA A 406 -3.56 -6.67 4.13
C ALA A 406 -2.58 -7.73 3.62
N SER A 407 -1.42 -7.88 4.27
CA SER A 407 -0.42 -8.83 3.78
C SER A 407 -0.91 -10.27 3.91
N VAL A 408 -1.67 -10.58 4.95
CA VAL A 408 -2.26 -11.90 5.16
C VAL A 408 -3.74 -11.78 5.52
N PRO A 409 -4.59 -12.75 5.12
CA PRO A 409 -6.05 -12.73 5.31
C PRO A 409 -6.42 -13.14 6.73
N THR A 410 -6.04 -12.34 7.72
CA THR A 410 -6.16 -12.64 9.16
C THR A 410 -5.86 -11.38 9.98
N GLN A 411 -5.76 -11.52 11.30
CA GLN A 411 -5.76 -10.52 12.37
C GLN A 411 -4.50 -9.66 12.50
N THR A 412 -4.57 -8.77 13.50
CA THR A 412 -3.60 -7.74 13.87
C THR A 412 -2.15 -8.18 13.98
N ASN A 413 -1.83 -9.19 14.79
CA ASN A 413 -0.42 -9.46 15.15
C ASN A 413 0.41 -9.84 13.93
N CYS A 414 -0.13 -10.69 13.08
CA CYS A 414 0.55 -11.14 11.88
C CYS A 414 0.70 -9.99 10.87
N ASN A 415 -0.33 -9.19 10.63
CA ASN A 415 -0.23 -8.06 9.70
C ASN A 415 0.70 -6.93 10.21
N ARG A 416 0.70 -6.65 11.52
CA ARG A 416 1.70 -5.75 12.14
C ARG A 416 3.12 -6.30 12.08
N ALA A 417 3.31 -7.61 12.23
CA ALA A 417 4.61 -8.24 11.99
C ALA A 417 5.05 -8.10 10.53
N PHE A 418 4.14 -8.26 9.57
CA PHE A 418 4.42 -8.00 8.15
C PHE A 418 4.83 -6.55 7.90
N ALA A 419 4.17 -5.58 8.55
CA ALA A 419 4.46 -4.16 8.43
C ALA A 419 5.84 -3.73 8.95
N ALA A 420 6.47 -4.56 9.79
CA ALA A 420 7.83 -4.31 10.28
C ALA A 420 8.89 -5.24 9.67
N THR A 421 8.54 -6.48 9.31
CA THR A 421 9.51 -7.55 8.97
C THR A 421 9.31 -8.17 7.60
N GLY A 422 8.18 -7.93 6.93
CA GLY A 422 7.82 -8.60 5.68
C GLY A 422 7.34 -10.04 5.81
N ASN A 423 7.14 -10.55 7.04
CA ASN A 423 6.67 -11.90 7.34
C ASN A 423 6.00 -11.97 8.73
N SER A 424 5.46 -13.14 9.09
CA SER A 424 4.89 -13.44 10.41
C SER A 424 5.52 -14.71 11.02
N LEU A 425 6.85 -14.82 10.94
CA LEU A 425 7.58 -15.97 11.49
C LEU A 425 7.90 -15.76 12.98
N ALA A 426 7.61 -16.78 13.78
CA ALA A 426 7.96 -16.82 15.19
C ALA A 426 8.27 -18.26 15.64
N PRO A 427 9.14 -18.45 16.65
CA PRO A 427 9.35 -19.76 17.26
C PRO A 427 8.04 -20.28 17.85
N ASN A 428 7.66 -21.51 17.53
CA ASN A 428 6.53 -22.17 18.16
C ASN A 428 6.98 -22.77 19.50
N PRO A 429 6.54 -22.20 20.62
CA PRO A 429 6.92 -22.66 21.95
C PRO A 429 6.44 -24.09 22.25
N ASP A 430 5.26 -24.45 21.78
CA ASP A 430 4.65 -25.77 22.00
C ASP A 430 5.27 -26.84 21.10
N ALA A 431 6.00 -26.43 20.06
CA ALA A 431 6.82 -27.29 19.20
C ALA A 431 8.33 -27.12 19.48
N GLY A 432 8.72 -26.89 20.74
CA GLY A 432 10.12 -26.86 21.16
C GLY A 432 10.93 -25.69 20.58
N GLY A 433 10.26 -24.61 20.19
CA GLY A 433 10.87 -23.42 19.57
C GLY A 433 11.07 -23.54 18.05
N ALA A 434 10.47 -24.53 17.39
CA ALA A 434 10.57 -24.66 15.93
C ALA A 434 10.00 -23.42 15.22
N LEU A 435 10.70 -22.89 14.22
CA LEU A 435 10.22 -21.72 13.50
C LEU A 435 8.93 -22.05 12.73
N GLN A 436 7.87 -21.29 12.95
CA GLN A 436 6.57 -21.45 12.31
C GLN A 436 6.12 -20.13 11.68
N ALA A 437 5.38 -20.22 10.57
CA ALA A 437 4.68 -19.08 9.99
C ALA A 437 3.25 -19.02 10.52
N TRP A 438 2.90 -17.89 11.13
CA TRP A 438 1.65 -17.70 11.84
C TRP A 438 0.66 -16.87 11.02
N VAL A 439 -0.62 -17.13 11.20
CA VAL A 439 -1.72 -16.33 10.67
C VAL A 439 -2.56 -15.77 11.82
N ASP A 440 -2.81 -16.49 12.89
CA ASP A 440 -3.75 -16.02 13.92
C ASP A 440 -3.05 -15.39 15.13
N ASN A 441 -3.79 -14.56 15.86
CA ASN A 441 -3.39 -14.02 17.15
C ASN A 441 -3.32 -15.19 18.16
N ASN A 442 -2.13 -15.57 18.63
CA ASN A 442 -2.04 -16.59 19.68
C ASN A 442 -2.40 -15.99 21.06
N MET A 443 -3.59 -16.32 21.56
CA MET A 443 -4.08 -15.84 22.84
C MET A 443 -3.60 -16.71 24.00
N TRP A 444 -2.98 -16.09 25.01
CA TRP A 444 -2.36 -16.76 26.16
C TRP A 444 -3.28 -17.69 26.99
N PHE A 445 -4.61 -17.51 26.95
CA PHE A 445 -5.51 -18.38 27.72
C PHE A 445 -5.83 -19.71 27.03
N GLU A 446 -5.46 -19.87 25.75
CA GLU A 446 -5.64 -21.11 24.97
C GLU A 446 -4.37 -21.97 24.89
N GLY A 447 -3.21 -21.44 25.30
CA GLY A 447 -1.92 -22.13 25.27
C GLY A 447 -0.80 -21.36 25.99
N THR A 448 0.29 -22.06 26.36
CA THR A 448 1.27 -21.55 27.34
C THR A 448 2.23 -20.44 26.89
N ASN A 449 2.11 -19.84 25.70
CA ASN A 449 3.12 -18.88 25.25
C ASN A 449 2.61 -17.83 24.26
N TRP A 450 2.89 -16.56 24.58
CA TRP A 450 2.68 -15.40 23.72
C TRP A 450 3.40 -15.54 22.38
N LEU A 451 2.74 -15.14 21.30
CA LEU A 451 3.36 -15.03 20.00
C LEU A 451 4.30 -13.83 19.98
N TYR A 452 5.60 -14.11 19.85
CA TYR A 452 6.64 -13.09 19.75
C TYR A 452 7.41 -13.28 18.45
N PHE A 453 7.24 -12.35 17.52
CA PHE A 453 7.99 -12.36 16.28
C PHE A 453 9.42 -11.92 16.55
N ASN A 454 10.38 -12.65 16.01
CA ASN A 454 11.80 -12.46 16.30
C ASN A 454 12.64 -12.21 15.04
N GLN A 455 11.97 -11.96 13.90
CA GLN A 455 12.62 -11.69 12.63
C GLN A 455 13.13 -10.26 12.52
N ARG A 456 14.11 -10.08 11.63
CA ARG A 456 14.70 -8.79 11.27
C ARG A 456 13.60 -7.80 10.86
N THR A 457 13.72 -6.57 11.34
CA THR A 457 12.76 -5.47 11.07
C THR A 457 13.38 -4.41 10.16
N MET A 458 12.54 -3.55 9.56
CA MET A 458 13.02 -2.35 8.85
C MET A 458 13.86 -1.41 9.72
N PHE A 459 13.61 -1.37 11.04
CA PHE A 459 14.41 -0.59 11.98
C PHE A 459 15.83 -1.14 12.10
N ASN A 460 15.98 -2.47 12.11
CA ASN A 460 17.30 -3.10 12.04
C ASN A 460 18.02 -2.73 10.73
N VAL A 461 17.31 -2.71 9.60
CA VAL A 461 17.89 -2.30 8.31
C VAL A 461 18.40 -0.86 8.35
N MET A 462 17.59 0.07 8.86
CA MET A 462 18.01 1.47 9.01
C MET A 462 19.23 1.59 9.94
N SER A 463 19.22 0.91 11.09
CA SER A 463 20.36 0.91 12.02
C SER A 463 21.64 0.35 11.42
N ASP A 464 21.55 -0.73 10.64
CA ASP A 464 22.70 -1.32 9.95
C ASP A 464 23.25 -0.38 8.86
N ALA A 465 22.39 0.45 8.26
CA ALA A 465 22.77 1.53 7.34
C ALA A 465 23.34 2.78 8.04
N GLY A 466 23.51 2.75 9.38
CA GLY A 466 24.09 3.84 10.17
C GLY A 466 23.08 4.81 10.78
N MET A 467 21.77 4.63 10.55
CA MET A 467 20.69 5.46 11.11
C MET A 467 20.37 5.03 12.55
N ASN A 468 21.15 5.52 13.51
CA ASN A 468 21.13 5.04 14.91
C ASN A 468 20.82 6.14 15.94
N SER A 469 20.48 7.35 15.49
CA SER A 469 20.08 8.44 16.38
C SER A 469 18.56 8.59 16.43
N THR A 470 18.08 9.27 17.48
CA THR A 470 16.66 9.61 17.63
C THR A 470 16.18 10.67 16.63
N ASN A 471 17.08 11.25 15.84
CA ASN A 471 16.71 12.07 14.69
C ASN A 471 16.55 11.24 13.41
N ASP A 472 17.07 10.02 13.36
CA ASP A 472 16.98 9.19 12.16
C ASP A 472 15.65 8.41 12.14
N TRP A 473 15.34 7.70 13.23
CA TRP A 473 14.05 7.06 13.36
C TRP A 473 13.57 6.99 14.80
N MET A 474 12.26 7.01 15.00
CA MET A 474 11.62 6.78 16.29
C MET A 474 10.28 6.06 16.12
N VAL A 475 9.90 5.33 17.16
CA VAL A 475 8.56 4.77 17.33
C VAL A 475 7.86 5.54 18.45
N PHE A 476 6.68 6.06 18.16
CA PHE A 476 5.87 6.80 19.12
C PHE A 476 4.59 6.03 19.41
N ALA A 477 4.42 5.63 20.66
CA ALA A 477 3.22 4.96 21.13
C ALA A 477 2.34 5.92 21.93
N SER A 478 1.03 5.69 21.92
CA SER A 478 0.10 6.43 22.76
C SER A 478 0.04 5.81 24.15
N GLU A 479 -0.11 6.62 25.20
CA GLU A 479 -0.19 6.11 26.57
C GLU A 479 -1.52 5.39 26.76
N ALA A 480 -1.51 4.08 26.54
CA ALA A 480 -2.71 3.27 26.63
C ALA A 480 -3.03 2.88 28.09
N TRP A 481 -2.10 3.00 29.05
CA TRP A 481 -2.28 2.38 30.38
C TRP A 481 -1.68 3.17 31.53
N THR A 482 -2.49 3.50 32.54
CA THR A 482 -2.09 4.28 33.73
C THR A 482 -0.89 3.69 34.51
N VAL A 483 -0.58 2.40 34.35
CA VAL A 483 0.53 1.72 35.03
C VAL A 483 1.64 1.20 34.09
N MET A 484 1.44 1.19 32.76
CA MET A 484 2.49 0.82 31.80
C MET A 484 3.07 2.07 31.13
N LYS A 485 3.89 2.80 31.88
CA LYS A 485 4.60 3.97 31.36
C LYS A 485 5.46 3.55 30.16
N LYS A 486 5.31 4.22 29.01
CA LYS A 486 6.08 4.00 27.77
C LYS A 486 5.93 2.63 27.11
N TRP A 487 4.79 1.96 27.31
CA TRP A 487 4.49 0.74 26.57
C TRP A 487 4.21 1.02 25.09
N CYS A 488 4.70 0.13 24.22
CA CYS A 488 4.56 0.18 22.77
C CYS A 488 4.24 -1.24 22.30
N PHE A 489 3.13 -1.41 21.58
CA PHE A 489 2.64 -2.72 21.17
C PHE A 489 3.58 -3.37 20.15
N THR A 490 4.02 -2.60 19.14
CA THR A 490 5.02 -3.03 18.15
C THR A 490 6.30 -3.51 18.83
N ARG A 491 6.76 -2.81 19.87
CA ARG A 491 7.97 -3.22 20.61
C ARG A 491 7.74 -4.52 21.39
N ASP A 492 6.56 -4.68 21.96
CA ASP A 492 6.20 -5.85 22.77
C ASP A 492 6.10 -7.12 21.90
N ILE A 493 5.47 -7.05 20.72
CA ILE A 493 5.31 -8.21 19.84
C ILE A 493 6.57 -8.52 19.00
N LEU A 494 7.47 -7.54 18.80
CA LEU A 494 8.70 -7.70 18.01
C LEU A 494 9.94 -7.73 18.90
N THR A 495 10.39 -8.93 19.27
CA THR A 495 11.51 -9.11 20.22
C THR A 495 12.84 -8.51 19.77
N GLN A 496 13.08 -8.33 18.46
CA GLN A 496 14.26 -7.62 17.95
C GLN A 496 14.34 -6.17 18.45
N LEU A 497 13.20 -5.54 18.72
CA LEU A 497 13.11 -4.18 19.25
C LEU A 497 13.26 -4.12 20.78
N GLY A 498 13.32 -5.27 21.45
CA GLY A 498 13.58 -5.37 22.89
C GLY A 498 15.05 -5.15 23.28
N ASP A 499 15.99 -5.12 22.31
CA ASP A 499 17.39 -4.79 22.57
C ASP A 499 17.51 -3.37 23.15
N SER A 500 18.18 -3.25 24.29
CA SER A 500 18.42 -1.99 25.01
C SER A 500 19.03 -0.88 24.14
N LYS A 501 19.79 -1.23 23.10
CA LYS A 501 20.33 -0.22 22.16
C LYS A 501 19.23 0.58 21.47
N PHE A 502 18.02 0.03 21.36
CA PHE A 502 16.87 0.71 20.77
C PHE A 502 16.04 1.49 21.78
N ASP A 503 16.29 1.40 23.09
CA ASP A 503 15.55 2.15 24.12
C ASP A 503 15.38 3.64 23.80
N PRO A 504 16.40 4.37 23.31
CA PRO A 504 16.26 5.80 23.00
C PRO A 504 15.29 6.11 21.86
N HIS A 505 14.97 5.13 21.01
CA HIS A 505 14.13 5.32 19.83
C HIS A 505 12.62 5.21 20.13
N PHE A 506 12.23 4.91 21.38
CA PHE A 506 10.83 4.81 21.78
C PHE A 506 10.43 5.99 22.66
N ASP A 507 9.34 6.66 22.29
CA ASP A 507 8.77 7.75 23.08
C ASP A 507 7.25 7.81 22.91
N MET A 508 6.60 8.81 23.51
CA MET A 508 5.15 8.94 23.49
C MET A 508 4.65 9.86 22.38
N LEU A 509 3.41 9.65 21.95
CA LEU A 509 2.76 10.47 20.92
C LEU A 509 2.78 11.98 21.24
N ASP A 510 2.64 12.39 22.50
CA ASP A 510 2.76 13.79 22.88
C ASP A 510 4.13 14.39 22.55
N ALA A 511 5.20 13.60 22.69
CA ALA A 511 6.55 14.01 22.31
C ALA A 511 6.66 14.16 20.78
N PHE A 512 5.99 13.29 20.01
CA PHE A 512 5.89 13.46 18.56
C PHE A 512 5.17 14.76 18.18
N LEU A 513 4.00 15.04 18.77
CA LEU A 513 3.25 16.26 18.50
C LEU A 513 4.07 17.52 18.83
N GLU A 514 4.82 17.48 19.93
CA GLU A 514 5.74 18.57 20.29
C GLU A 514 6.91 18.72 19.30
N ARG A 515 7.46 17.60 18.82
CA ARG A 515 8.50 17.61 17.77
C ARG A 515 7.96 18.19 16.46
N ALA A 516 6.75 17.83 16.05
CA ALA A 516 6.10 18.36 14.86
C ALA A 516 5.95 19.89 14.93
N ARG A 517 5.43 20.41 16.04
CA ARG A 517 5.23 21.86 16.25
C ARG A 517 6.55 22.64 16.26
N ASN A 518 7.62 22.05 16.76
CA ASN A 518 8.90 22.73 16.94
C ASN A 518 9.94 22.48 15.83
N GLY A 519 9.58 21.74 14.76
CA GLY A 519 10.51 21.44 13.68
C GLY A 519 11.65 20.49 14.09
N LYS A 520 11.31 19.44 14.84
CA LYS A 520 12.25 18.42 15.34
C LYS A 520 11.80 17.00 15.01
N LEU A 521 11.07 16.83 13.92
CA LEU A 521 10.65 15.51 13.45
C LEU A 521 11.87 14.63 13.14
N PRO A 522 11.86 13.35 13.56
CA PRO A 522 12.80 12.36 13.05
C PRO A 522 12.63 12.14 11.54
N THR A 523 13.63 11.57 10.88
CA THR A 523 13.53 11.21 9.46
C THR A 523 12.47 10.16 9.20
N VAL A 524 12.32 9.16 10.07
CA VAL A 524 11.23 8.17 10.04
C VAL A 524 10.54 8.09 11.41
N SER A 525 9.24 8.34 11.46
CA SER A 525 8.42 8.22 12.67
C SER A 525 7.36 7.15 12.47
N PHE A 526 7.36 6.07 13.25
CA PHE A 526 6.28 5.11 13.28
C PHE A 526 5.33 5.45 14.43
N LEU A 527 4.04 5.61 14.16
CA LEU A 527 3.04 6.02 15.15
C LEU A 527 2.04 4.89 15.40
N GLU A 528 1.78 4.63 16.68
CA GLU A 528 0.69 3.77 17.12
C GLU A 528 -0.47 4.58 17.72
N PRO A 529 -1.72 4.20 17.46
CA PRO A 529 -2.88 4.76 18.14
C PRO A 529 -2.87 4.39 19.62
N SER A 530 -3.77 5.02 20.39
CA SER A 530 -4.10 4.51 21.71
C SER A 530 -4.99 3.29 21.56
N TRP A 531 -4.59 2.22 22.24
CA TRP A 531 -5.34 0.98 22.30
C TRP A 531 -6.47 1.04 23.31
N GLY A 532 -7.65 0.57 22.92
CA GLY A 532 -8.77 0.33 23.83
C GLY A 532 -8.83 -1.10 24.37
N TYR A 533 -9.60 -1.29 25.44
CA TYR A 533 -9.85 -2.62 26.05
C TYR A 533 -11.23 -2.68 26.70
N GLY A 534 -12.15 -1.92 26.11
CA GLY A 534 -13.52 -1.83 26.55
C GLY A 534 -13.88 -0.46 27.06
N TYR A 535 -14.98 0.11 26.56
CA TYR A 535 -15.52 1.37 27.04
C TYR A 535 -17.03 1.23 27.21
N THR A 536 -17.53 1.67 28.36
CA THR A 536 -18.97 1.63 28.65
C THR A 536 -19.54 3.03 28.78
N ARG A 537 -20.86 3.17 28.58
CA ARG A 537 -21.63 4.41 28.83
C ARG A 537 -21.50 5.00 30.24
N HIS A 538 -20.91 4.26 31.18
CA HIS A 538 -20.67 4.66 32.57
C HIS A 538 -19.23 5.09 32.84
N GLY A 539 -18.39 5.18 31.79
CA GLY A 539 -16.99 5.58 31.90
C GLY A 539 -16.07 4.51 32.50
N ILE A 540 -16.52 3.25 32.52
CA ILE A 540 -15.69 2.10 32.93
C ILE A 540 -14.93 1.61 31.70
N GLY A 541 -13.61 1.43 31.86
CA GLY A 541 -12.68 1.02 30.81
C GLY A 541 -12.09 2.16 29.98
N LYS A 542 -11.40 1.83 28.88
CA LYS A 542 -10.70 2.77 27.99
C LYS A 542 -11.12 2.59 26.53
N GLN A 543 -11.57 3.70 25.95
CA GLN A 543 -11.79 3.85 24.51
C GLN A 543 -10.46 4.12 23.80
N GLY A 544 -10.17 3.37 22.74
CA GLY A 544 -9.04 3.57 21.85
C GLY A 544 -9.25 4.68 20.82
N THR A 545 -8.18 5.00 20.10
CA THR A 545 -8.17 5.87 18.91
C THR A 545 -7.79 5.07 17.66
N ASP A 546 -7.90 3.74 17.74
CA ASP A 546 -7.35 2.79 16.80
C ASP A 546 -8.34 2.39 15.68
N TYR A 547 -9.64 2.64 15.84
CA TYR A 547 -10.77 2.25 14.96
C TYR A 547 -11.27 0.79 15.12
N HIS A 548 -10.74 -0.02 16.03
CA HIS A 548 -11.15 -1.42 16.22
C HIS A 548 -12.61 -1.56 16.71
N PRO A 549 -13.44 -2.48 16.18
CA PRO A 549 -14.74 -2.81 16.78
C PRO A 549 -14.62 -3.48 18.16
N PRO A 550 -15.64 -3.50 19.01
CA PRO A 550 -16.88 -2.75 18.93
C PRO A 550 -16.70 -1.30 19.40
N GLU A 551 -15.48 -0.75 19.38
CA GLU A 551 -15.22 0.59 19.89
C GLU A 551 -15.63 1.68 18.89
N ASN A 552 -15.76 2.91 19.38
CA ASN A 552 -16.18 4.03 18.55
C ASN A 552 -15.04 4.48 17.61
N VAL A 553 -15.36 4.78 16.35
CA VAL A 553 -14.37 5.27 15.36
C VAL A 553 -14.09 6.78 15.46
N ALA A 554 -14.95 7.56 16.09
CA ALA A 554 -14.82 9.03 16.18
C ALA A 554 -13.60 9.55 16.95
N PRO A 555 -13.12 8.89 18.03
CA PRO A 555 -11.84 9.24 18.65
C PRO A 555 -10.66 9.02 17.71
N GLY A 556 -10.74 8.04 16.80
CA GLY A 556 -9.76 7.84 15.74
C GLY A 556 -9.75 9.00 14.74
N GLU A 557 -10.92 9.50 14.33
CA GLU A 557 -11.02 10.69 13.48
C GLU A 557 -10.39 11.93 14.13
N ASP A 558 -10.64 12.14 15.43
CA ASP A 558 -10.05 13.24 16.20
C ASP A 558 -8.52 13.12 16.31
N PHE A 559 -8.02 11.90 16.54
CA PHE A 559 -6.59 11.63 16.56
C PHE A 559 -5.93 11.94 15.21
N VAL A 560 -6.49 11.45 14.11
CA VAL A 560 -5.96 11.71 12.76
C VAL A 560 -6.00 13.21 12.42
N ALA A 561 -7.08 13.91 12.80
CA ALA A 561 -7.18 15.36 12.60
C ALA A 561 -6.13 16.12 13.41
N THR A 562 -5.92 15.73 14.68
CA THR A 562 -4.88 16.31 15.55
C THR A 562 -3.49 16.10 14.97
N LEU A 563 -3.18 14.90 14.48
CA LEU A 563 -1.93 14.58 13.80
C LEU A 563 -1.73 15.44 12.54
N LEU A 564 -2.73 15.47 11.65
CA LEU A 564 -2.71 16.27 10.43
C LEU A 564 -2.46 17.75 10.74
N ASN A 565 -3.19 18.31 11.70
CA ASN A 565 -3.06 19.71 12.07
C ASN A 565 -1.70 20.03 12.70
N ALA A 566 -1.15 19.15 13.53
CA ALA A 566 0.20 19.31 14.10
C ALA A 566 1.27 19.32 13.00
N LEU A 567 1.17 18.42 12.02
CA LEU A 567 2.11 18.38 10.89
C LEU A 567 1.97 19.58 9.96
N ARG A 568 0.74 19.93 9.58
CA ARG A 568 0.44 21.03 8.64
C ARG A 568 0.78 22.41 9.18
N SER A 569 0.69 22.59 10.50
CA SER A 569 1.09 23.84 11.17
C SER A 569 2.58 23.89 11.54
N GLY A 570 3.25 22.73 11.49
CA GLY A 570 4.67 22.62 11.83
C GLY A 570 5.59 23.20 10.74
N PRO A 571 6.79 23.68 11.11
CA PRO A 571 7.73 24.29 10.16
C PRO A 571 8.30 23.31 9.12
N GLN A 572 8.18 22.00 9.35
CA GLN A 572 8.67 20.93 8.47
C GLN A 572 7.58 20.31 7.57
N TRP A 573 6.39 20.92 7.50
CA TRP A 573 5.27 20.44 6.67
C TRP A 573 5.67 20.19 5.20
N ASN A 574 6.39 21.14 4.60
CA ASN A 574 6.88 21.05 3.22
C ASN A 574 7.97 19.99 3.00
N GLU A 575 8.38 19.27 4.04
CA GLU A 575 9.36 18.18 3.98
C GLU A 575 8.78 16.87 4.50
N THR A 576 7.46 16.81 4.73
CA THR A 576 6.80 15.66 5.36
C THR A 576 5.93 14.86 4.39
N LEU A 577 6.03 13.54 4.49
CA LEU A 577 5.06 12.58 3.97
C LEU A 577 4.41 11.86 5.15
N LEU A 578 3.09 12.01 5.31
CA LEU A 578 2.29 11.20 6.22
C LEU A 578 1.66 10.04 5.45
N ILE A 579 1.84 8.83 5.98
CA ILE A 579 1.25 7.59 5.53
C ILE A 579 0.25 7.16 6.60
N ILE A 580 -1.04 7.12 6.26
CA ILE A 580 -2.10 6.58 7.12
C ILE A 580 -2.47 5.21 6.57
N ASN A 581 -2.29 4.17 7.38
CA ASN A 581 -2.58 2.79 7.00
C ASN A 581 -3.31 2.06 8.12
N PHE A 582 -3.90 0.93 7.76
CA PHE A 582 -4.55 -0.01 8.64
C PHE A 582 -3.83 -1.35 8.46
N ASP A 583 -3.75 -2.13 9.53
CA ASP A 583 -3.14 -3.45 9.56
C ASP A 583 -4.04 -4.52 8.92
N GLU A 584 -5.31 -4.64 9.28
CA GLU A 584 -6.26 -5.52 8.59
C GLU A 584 -7.72 -5.00 8.60
N HIS A 585 -8.68 -5.82 8.14
CA HIS A 585 -10.05 -5.39 7.84
C HIS A 585 -11.04 -5.56 9.01
N GLY A 586 -10.67 -6.28 10.07
CA GLY A 586 -11.47 -6.47 11.29
C GLY A 586 -12.75 -7.24 11.04
N GLY A 587 -12.75 -8.12 10.03
CA GLY A 587 -13.95 -8.80 9.54
C GLY A 587 -14.98 -7.92 8.84
N THR A 588 -14.73 -6.62 8.68
CA THR A 588 -15.67 -5.70 8.00
C THR A 588 -15.71 -5.93 6.48
N TYR A 589 -16.89 -5.75 5.87
CA TYR A 589 -17.12 -6.09 4.47
C TYR A 589 -16.23 -5.30 3.49
N ASP A 590 -15.69 -5.98 2.48
CA ASP A 590 -15.13 -5.39 1.26
C ASP A 590 -15.56 -6.21 0.04
N HIS A 591 -15.82 -5.55 -1.09
CA HIS A 591 -16.31 -6.20 -2.29
C HIS A 591 -15.21 -6.74 -3.21
N VAL A 592 -13.94 -6.36 -3.01
CA VAL A 592 -12.86 -6.72 -3.94
C VAL A 592 -12.14 -7.97 -3.47
N ALA A 593 -12.15 -8.98 -4.32
CA ALA A 593 -11.40 -10.21 -4.12
C ALA A 593 -9.89 -9.93 -3.97
N PRO A 594 -9.25 -10.40 -2.89
CA PRO A 594 -7.82 -10.24 -2.73
C PRO A 594 -7.05 -11.04 -3.78
N PRO A 595 -6.01 -10.47 -4.42
CA PRO A 595 -5.22 -11.17 -5.42
C PRO A 595 -4.49 -12.41 -4.88
N TRP A 596 -4.21 -13.32 -5.79
CA TRP A 596 -3.24 -14.41 -5.59
C TRP A 596 -1.84 -13.95 -6.02
N LYS A 597 -0.88 -14.88 -6.00
CA LYS A 597 0.52 -14.68 -6.43
C LYS A 597 1.30 -13.72 -5.52
N ALA A 598 0.91 -13.58 -4.25
CA ALA A 598 1.78 -12.94 -3.28
C ALA A 598 3.13 -13.69 -3.24
N ALA A 599 4.24 -12.95 -3.19
CA ALA A 599 5.55 -13.55 -3.06
C ALA A 599 5.68 -14.19 -1.66
N VAL A 600 5.91 -15.50 -1.62
CA VAL A 600 6.15 -16.23 -0.37
C VAL A 600 7.38 -15.61 0.34
N PRO A 601 7.30 -15.20 1.62
CA PRO A 601 8.34 -14.36 2.24
C PRO A 601 9.74 -14.98 2.33
N TRP A 602 9.83 -16.30 2.34
CA TRP A 602 11.07 -17.08 2.56
C TRP A 602 11.49 -17.90 1.34
N GLY A 603 12.71 -18.46 1.41
CA GLY A 603 13.28 -19.36 0.39
C GLY A 603 13.88 -18.64 -0.82
N GLY A 604 14.42 -19.39 -1.80
CA GLY A 604 15.10 -18.80 -2.97
C GLY A 604 16.38 -18.05 -2.57
N GLU A 605 16.57 -16.84 -3.11
CA GLU A 605 17.68 -15.93 -2.74
C GLU A 605 17.36 -15.07 -1.48
N SER A 606 16.25 -15.34 -0.80
CA SER A 606 15.84 -14.65 0.42
C SER A 606 16.81 -14.88 1.59
N ALA A 607 17.09 -13.82 2.35
CA ALA A 607 17.76 -13.90 3.65
C ALA A 607 16.85 -14.45 4.78
N THR A 608 15.54 -14.53 4.56
CA THR A 608 14.57 -15.02 5.54
C THR A 608 14.47 -16.55 5.48
N PRO A 609 14.71 -17.27 6.59
CA PRO A 609 14.69 -18.73 6.61
C PRO A 609 13.28 -19.30 6.35
N PRO A 610 13.16 -20.46 5.69
CA PRO A 610 11.88 -21.14 5.57
C PRO A 610 11.40 -21.66 6.94
N PRO A 611 10.09 -21.60 7.23
CA PRO A 611 9.51 -22.18 8.44
C PRO A 611 9.50 -23.71 8.35
N THR A 612 9.38 -24.35 9.51
CA THR A 612 9.14 -25.79 9.63
C THR A 612 7.70 -26.16 9.27
N ALA A 613 6.76 -25.25 9.55
CA ALA A 613 5.34 -25.41 9.26
C ALA A 613 4.67 -24.05 9.06
N SER A 614 3.55 -24.05 8.34
CA SER A 614 2.61 -22.92 8.29
C SER A 614 1.38 -23.26 9.11
N GLU A 615 0.95 -22.31 9.95
CA GLU A 615 -0.32 -22.41 10.66
C GLU A 615 -1.48 -22.58 9.68
N LEU A 616 -2.39 -23.50 10.01
CA LEU A 616 -3.57 -23.87 9.21
C LEU A 616 -3.26 -24.25 7.75
N GLY A 617 -2.00 -24.56 7.43
CA GLY A 617 -1.58 -24.92 6.07
C GLY A 617 -1.63 -23.76 5.07
N PHE A 618 -1.66 -22.50 5.53
CA PHE A 618 -1.67 -21.35 4.64
C PHE A 618 -0.35 -21.22 3.86
N GLY A 619 -0.45 -21.02 2.54
CA GLY A 619 0.69 -20.98 1.64
C GLY A 619 1.44 -19.65 1.57
N PHE A 620 0.90 -18.57 2.16
CA PHE A 620 1.45 -17.20 2.06
C PHE A 620 1.62 -16.69 0.63
N ASP A 621 0.83 -17.24 -0.31
CA ASP A 621 0.82 -16.91 -1.74
C ASP A 621 -0.45 -16.16 -2.17
N ARG A 622 -1.18 -15.60 -1.21
CA ARG A 622 -2.39 -14.79 -1.36
C ARG A 622 -2.40 -13.62 -0.39
N PHE A 623 -2.96 -12.49 -0.80
CA PHE A 623 -3.14 -11.30 0.05
C PHE A 623 -4.40 -11.43 0.95
N GLY A 624 -4.49 -10.55 1.95
CA GLY A 624 -5.68 -10.32 2.77
C GLY A 624 -6.65 -9.32 2.15
N VAL A 625 -7.75 -9.01 2.85
CA VAL A 625 -8.78 -8.05 2.39
C VAL A 625 -8.18 -6.65 2.21
N ARG A 626 -8.79 -5.82 1.35
CA ARG A 626 -8.35 -4.44 1.17
C ARG A 626 -8.50 -3.62 2.44
N VAL A 627 -7.51 -2.79 2.70
CA VAL A 627 -7.49 -1.84 3.82
C VAL A 627 -7.03 -0.47 3.34
N PRO A 628 -7.41 0.63 4.01
CA PRO A 628 -7.03 1.97 3.60
C PRO A 628 -5.51 2.19 3.55
N LEU A 629 -5.05 2.84 2.48
CA LEU A 629 -3.76 3.51 2.41
C LEU A 629 -3.98 4.94 1.90
N ILE A 630 -3.72 5.94 2.75
CA ILE A 630 -3.83 7.36 2.41
C ILE A 630 -2.45 8.01 2.54
N LEU A 631 -2.08 8.80 1.54
CA LEU A 631 -0.82 9.54 1.52
C LEU A 631 -1.11 11.04 1.58
N VAL A 632 -0.47 11.75 2.49
CA VAL A 632 -0.67 13.18 2.74
C VAL A 632 0.68 13.89 2.71
N SER A 633 0.85 14.80 1.74
CA SER A 633 2.06 15.61 1.59
C SER A 633 1.77 16.84 0.73
N PRO A 634 2.46 17.98 0.91
CA PRO A 634 2.35 19.13 0.02
C PRO A 634 2.69 18.87 -1.44
N TYR A 635 3.41 17.78 -1.69
CA TYR A 635 3.83 17.40 -3.04
C TYR A 635 2.86 16.44 -3.76
N ILE A 636 1.72 16.14 -3.12
CA ILE A 636 0.67 15.29 -3.67
C ILE A 636 -0.46 16.18 -4.21
N GLU A 637 -0.95 15.81 -5.38
CA GLU A 637 -2.09 16.45 -6.03
C GLU A 637 -3.39 15.97 -5.40
N PRO A 638 -4.40 16.84 -5.19
CA PRO A 638 -5.69 16.41 -4.66
C PRO A 638 -6.39 15.43 -5.61
N ASN A 639 -7.33 14.67 -5.06
CA ASN A 639 -8.16 13.71 -5.78
C ASN A 639 -7.34 12.68 -6.58
N THR A 640 -6.24 12.22 -5.99
CA THR A 640 -5.38 11.22 -6.61
C THR A 640 -5.74 9.82 -6.12
N VAL A 641 -6.08 8.92 -7.03
CA VAL A 641 -6.14 7.48 -6.79
C VAL A 641 -4.87 6.86 -7.36
N PHE A 642 -4.17 6.03 -6.58
CA PHE A 642 -2.94 5.40 -7.04
C PHE A 642 -2.93 3.89 -6.78
N ARG A 643 -2.31 3.14 -7.69
CA ARG A 643 -2.30 1.68 -7.69
C ARG A 643 -0.93 1.14 -8.10
N ALA A 644 -0.62 -0.05 -7.64
CA ALA A 644 0.41 -0.88 -8.24
C ALA A 644 -0.18 -1.74 -9.36
N ARG A 645 0.64 -2.67 -9.85
CA ARG A 645 0.23 -3.66 -10.84
C ARG A 645 -0.91 -4.52 -10.31
N ALA A 646 -1.81 -4.96 -11.18
CA ALA A 646 -2.94 -5.80 -10.76
C ALA A 646 -2.47 -7.14 -10.18
N GLY A 647 -1.43 -7.73 -10.76
CA GLY A 647 -0.83 -8.99 -10.29
C GLY A 647 0.15 -8.83 -9.11
N GLN A 648 0.48 -7.59 -8.75
CA GLN A 648 1.39 -7.27 -7.66
C GLN A 648 0.91 -5.97 -7.00
N PRO A 649 -0.19 -6.04 -6.22
CA PRO A 649 -0.77 -4.88 -5.57
C PRO A 649 0.14 -4.38 -4.43
N PHE A 650 -0.25 -3.26 -3.81
CA PHE A 650 0.41 -2.81 -2.58
C PHE A 650 -0.07 -3.63 -1.37
N ASP A 651 0.84 -3.88 -0.43
CA ASP A 651 0.55 -4.39 0.92
C ASP A 651 1.50 -3.75 1.96
N HIS A 652 1.49 -4.21 3.21
CA HIS A 652 2.39 -3.64 4.25
C HIS A 652 3.87 -3.68 3.88
N THR A 653 4.30 -4.62 3.04
CA THR A 653 5.69 -4.70 2.58
C THR A 653 6.03 -3.59 1.59
N SER A 654 5.04 -3.01 0.91
CA SER A 654 5.20 -1.81 0.08
C SER A 654 5.53 -0.56 0.88
N VAL A 655 5.03 -0.44 2.13
CA VAL A 655 5.39 0.68 3.01
C VAL A 655 6.85 0.56 3.43
N ILE A 656 7.30 -0.64 3.84
CA ILE A 656 8.71 -0.93 4.15
C ILE A 656 9.59 -0.58 2.95
N ALA A 657 9.27 -1.12 1.77
CA ALA A 657 10.06 -0.92 0.57
C ALA A 657 10.14 0.57 0.17
N THR A 658 9.03 1.31 0.32
CA THR A 658 9.01 2.75 0.05
C THR A 658 9.88 3.53 1.03
N ILE A 659 9.78 3.25 2.33
CA ILE A 659 10.61 3.91 3.36
C ILE A 659 12.09 3.65 3.08
N LEU A 660 12.50 2.38 2.95
CA LEU A 660 13.91 2.02 2.76
C LEU A 660 14.48 2.59 1.44
N LYS A 661 13.68 2.61 0.37
CA LYS A 661 14.04 3.26 -0.90
C LYS A 661 14.25 4.76 -0.71
N MET A 662 13.35 5.45 -0.02
CA MET A 662 13.46 6.89 0.24
C MET A 662 14.62 7.24 1.17
N MET A 663 15.04 6.33 2.04
CA MET A 663 16.27 6.47 2.85
C MET A 663 17.56 6.26 2.04
N GLY A 664 17.45 5.84 0.77
CA GLY A 664 18.59 5.56 -0.09
C GLY A 664 19.33 4.26 0.26
N ILE A 665 18.69 3.37 1.03
CA ILE A 665 19.27 2.07 1.38
C ILE A 665 19.10 1.12 0.19
N PRO A 666 20.18 0.56 -0.39
CA PRO A 666 20.09 -0.32 -1.54
C PRO A 666 19.19 -1.53 -1.28
N ARG A 667 18.37 -1.91 -2.27
CA ARG A 667 17.43 -3.03 -2.16
C ARG A 667 18.07 -4.36 -1.76
N SER A 668 19.31 -4.58 -2.21
CA SER A 668 20.14 -5.74 -1.84
C SER A 668 20.50 -5.81 -0.36
N GLU A 669 20.47 -4.68 0.35
CA GLU A 669 20.82 -4.58 1.77
C GLU A 669 19.62 -4.75 2.70
N TRP A 670 18.38 -4.70 2.16
CA TRP A 670 17.18 -4.81 2.98
C TRP A 670 17.12 -6.16 3.71
N GLN A 671 17.31 -7.27 2.97
CA GLN A 671 17.35 -8.62 3.53
C GLN A 671 16.12 -8.96 4.42
N LEU A 672 14.93 -8.50 4.03
CA LEU A 672 13.64 -8.69 4.73
C LEU A 672 12.70 -9.69 4.03
N GLY A 673 13.27 -10.61 3.27
CA GLY A 673 12.48 -11.63 2.58
C GLY A 673 12.08 -11.29 1.15
N ASN A 674 11.65 -12.32 0.41
CA ASN A 674 11.22 -12.19 -0.98
C ASN A 674 10.03 -11.24 -1.13
N ARG A 675 9.13 -11.17 -0.14
CA ARG A 675 7.94 -10.33 -0.23
C ARG A 675 8.32 -8.84 -0.28
N VAL A 676 9.18 -8.38 0.62
CA VAL A 676 9.72 -7.01 0.61
C VAL A 676 10.63 -6.77 -0.60
N ALA A 677 11.45 -7.76 -0.97
CA ALA A 677 12.32 -7.67 -2.14
C ALA A 677 11.55 -7.54 -3.47
N ASN A 678 10.28 -7.95 -3.52
CA ASN A 678 9.42 -7.80 -4.69
C ASN A 678 8.35 -6.70 -4.53
N ALA A 679 8.18 -6.12 -3.33
CA ALA A 679 7.12 -5.16 -3.07
C ALA A 679 7.20 -3.91 -4.00
N PRO A 680 6.10 -3.46 -4.58
CA PRO A 680 6.05 -2.20 -5.30
C PRO A 680 6.17 -1.03 -4.31
N THR A 681 6.72 0.10 -4.76
CA THR A 681 6.83 1.35 -3.98
C THR A 681 5.90 2.43 -4.54
N PHE A 682 5.58 3.45 -3.74
CA PHE A 682 4.57 4.47 -4.09
C PHE A 682 5.06 5.92 -3.99
N GLU A 683 6.36 6.15 -3.85
CA GLU A 683 6.93 7.51 -3.78
C GLU A 683 6.74 8.31 -5.08
N SER A 684 6.42 7.65 -6.20
CA SER A 684 6.08 8.29 -7.47
C SER A 684 4.79 9.10 -7.45
N VAL A 685 3.93 8.92 -6.42
CA VAL A 685 2.71 9.73 -6.19
C VAL A 685 3.04 11.19 -5.85
N LEU A 686 4.28 11.46 -5.40
CA LEU A 686 4.78 12.82 -5.18
C LEU A 686 5.10 13.47 -6.54
N THR A 687 4.14 14.14 -7.15
CA THR A 687 4.29 14.67 -8.53
C THR A 687 4.47 16.19 -8.61
N ARG A 688 4.19 16.94 -7.54
CA ARG A 688 4.27 18.41 -7.60
C ARG A 688 5.73 18.86 -7.46
N SER A 689 6.18 19.75 -8.35
CA SER A 689 7.48 20.41 -8.23
C SER A 689 7.50 21.45 -7.10
N VAL A 690 6.33 22.06 -6.82
CA VAL A 690 6.14 23.10 -5.81
C VAL A 690 5.15 22.60 -4.75
N PRO A 691 5.48 22.70 -3.45
CA PRO A 691 4.56 22.30 -2.40
C PRO A 691 3.28 23.13 -2.51
N ARG A 692 2.13 22.47 -2.38
CA ARG A 692 0.85 23.15 -2.38
C ARG A 692 0.76 24.14 -1.22
N THR A 693 0.03 25.23 -1.44
CA THR A 693 -0.20 26.27 -0.43
C THR A 693 -1.62 26.27 0.09
N ASP A 694 -2.54 25.58 -0.60
CA ASP A 694 -3.91 25.42 -0.15
C ASP A 694 -3.95 24.41 1.01
N MET A 695 -4.72 24.77 2.03
CA MET A 695 -4.83 24.02 3.28
C MET A 695 -6.32 23.79 3.58
N PRO A 696 -6.97 22.83 2.90
CA PRO A 696 -8.39 22.56 3.13
C PRO A 696 -8.64 22.11 4.58
N PRO A 697 -9.75 22.54 5.21
CA PRO A 697 -10.10 22.09 6.55
C PRO A 697 -10.45 20.59 6.53
N ILE A 698 -9.88 19.83 7.46
CA ILE A 698 -10.14 18.40 7.63
C ILE A 698 -10.43 18.21 9.11
N GLU A 699 -11.71 18.19 9.46
CA GLU A 699 -12.16 18.28 10.86
C GLU A 699 -13.13 17.14 11.19
N PRO A 700 -13.12 16.63 12.44
CA PRO A 700 -14.01 15.56 12.86
C PRO A 700 -15.49 15.94 12.76
N SER A 701 -16.35 14.92 12.57
CA SER A 701 -17.80 15.12 12.56
C SER A 701 -18.32 15.43 13.97
N ALA A 702 -18.99 16.57 14.14
CA ALA A 702 -19.62 16.93 15.41
C ALA A 702 -20.67 15.90 15.87
N ALA A 703 -21.38 15.28 14.92
CA ALA A 703 -22.34 14.21 15.22
C ALA A 703 -21.63 12.93 15.70
N ALA A 704 -20.50 12.58 15.08
CA ALA A 704 -19.66 11.46 15.52
C ALA A 704 -19.12 11.68 16.95
N GLN A 705 -18.66 12.90 17.26
CA GLN A 705 -18.19 13.24 18.61
C GLN A 705 -19.32 13.18 19.64
N ALA A 706 -20.54 13.60 19.28
CA ALA A 706 -21.70 13.46 20.16
C ALA A 706 -22.05 11.98 20.46
N ALA A 707 -21.84 11.06 19.50
CA ALA A 707 -22.08 9.64 19.70
C ALA A 707 -21.10 8.98 20.68
N VAL A 708 -19.88 9.50 20.85
CA VAL A 708 -18.93 9.03 21.89
C VAL A 708 -19.52 9.26 23.28
N ALA A 709 -20.05 10.46 23.54
CA ALA A 709 -20.62 10.82 24.84
C ALA A 709 -21.86 9.99 25.21
N ALA A 710 -22.58 9.44 24.22
CA ALA A 710 -23.71 8.56 24.45
C ALA A 710 -23.30 7.14 24.92
N GLY A 711 -22.08 6.71 24.62
CA GLY A 711 -21.58 5.35 24.85
C GLY A 711 -22.20 4.32 23.89
N PRO A 712 -21.71 3.06 23.91
CA PRO A 712 -22.30 2.00 23.11
C PRO A 712 -23.71 1.68 23.61
N THR A 713 -24.57 1.23 22.69
CA THR A 713 -25.96 0.85 23.06
C THR A 713 -26.07 -0.52 23.73
N ILE A 714 -24.97 -1.28 23.73
CA ILE A 714 -24.87 -2.65 24.22
C ILE A 714 -23.58 -2.89 25.01
N ASP A 715 -23.42 -4.12 25.49
CA ASP A 715 -22.25 -4.61 26.19
C ASP A 715 -21.91 -6.03 25.69
N PRO A 716 -21.21 -6.15 24.54
CA PRO A 716 -20.94 -7.42 23.88
C PRO A 716 -19.80 -8.16 24.61
N PRO A 717 -19.54 -9.45 24.31
CA PRO A 717 -18.26 -10.07 24.59
C PRO A 717 -17.08 -9.23 24.05
N PRO A 718 -15.95 -9.20 24.77
CA PRO A 718 -14.77 -8.51 24.29
C PRO A 718 -14.17 -9.20 23.05
N SER A 719 -13.54 -8.41 22.18
CA SER A 719 -12.80 -8.93 21.03
C SER A 719 -11.56 -9.73 21.45
N GLY A 720 -11.01 -10.49 20.51
CA GLY A 720 -9.71 -11.13 20.67
C GLY A 720 -8.64 -10.10 21.06
N LEU A 721 -8.52 -9.02 20.28
CA LEU A 721 -7.56 -7.97 20.58
C LEU A 721 -7.78 -7.34 21.98
N GLN A 722 -9.01 -7.01 22.36
CA GLN A 722 -9.28 -6.44 23.69
C GLN A 722 -8.84 -7.37 24.83
N LEU A 723 -9.09 -8.67 24.70
CA LEU A 723 -8.63 -9.68 25.65
C LEU A 723 -7.10 -9.79 25.68
N GLU A 724 -6.45 -9.78 24.51
CA GLU A 724 -4.98 -9.81 24.42
C GLU A 724 -4.39 -8.61 25.16
N ILE A 725 -4.84 -7.42 24.81
CA ILE A 725 -4.38 -6.17 25.38
C ILE A 725 -4.62 -6.15 26.92
N ALA A 726 -5.82 -6.52 27.38
CA ALA A 726 -6.13 -6.63 28.80
C ALA A 726 -5.20 -7.63 29.52
N SER A 727 -4.88 -8.75 28.87
CA SER A 727 -4.00 -9.77 29.42
C SER A 727 -2.55 -9.28 29.56
N ARG A 728 -2.05 -8.44 28.63
CA ARG A 728 -0.73 -7.78 28.73
C ARG A 728 -0.68 -6.88 29.96
N LEU A 729 -1.72 -6.08 30.17
CA LEU A 729 -1.79 -5.20 31.34
C LEU A 729 -1.83 -6.00 32.64
N ILE A 730 -2.73 -6.97 32.75
CA ILE A 730 -2.89 -7.77 33.97
C ILE A 730 -1.56 -8.44 34.32
N ARG A 731 -0.81 -8.93 33.33
CA ARG A 731 0.54 -9.46 33.51
C ARG A 731 1.49 -8.43 34.11
N HIS A 732 1.50 -7.22 33.56
CA HIS A 732 2.34 -6.13 34.06
C HIS A 732 2.01 -5.78 35.51
N CYS A 733 0.72 -5.62 35.83
CA CYS A 733 0.24 -5.38 37.19
C CYS A 733 0.73 -6.45 38.18
N LEU A 734 0.64 -7.72 37.81
CA LEU A 734 1.12 -8.83 38.63
C LEU A 734 2.65 -8.82 38.79
N SER A 735 3.38 -8.39 37.76
CA SER A 735 4.84 -8.25 37.85
C SER A 735 5.25 -7.17 38.85
N LEU A 736 4.54 -6.03 38.88
CA LEU A 736 4.77 -4.95 39.85
C LEU A 736 4.47 -5.41 41.28
N GLN A 737 3.37 -6.14 41.49
CA GLN A 737 3.04 -6.73 42.78
C GLN A 737 4.12 -7.71 43.26
N ALA A 738 4.63 -8.55 42.36
CA ALA A 738 5.69 -9.50 42.67
C ALA A 738 7.01 -8.80 43.06
N GLN A 739 7.36 -7.71 42.36
CA GLN A 739 8.52 -6.87 42.70
C GLN A 739 8.34 -6.23 44.08
N ALA A 740 7.19 -5.60 44.34
CA ALA A 740 6.91 -4.99 45.64
C ALA A 740 6.95 -6.01 46.80
N ALA A 741 6.46 -7.23 46.59
CA ALA A 741 6.53 -8.29 47.59
C ALA A 741 7.97 -8.72 47.91
N LEU A 742 8.85 -8.78 46.91
CA LEU A 742 10.27 -9.09 47.09
C LEU A 742 11.03 -7.98 47.86
N GLU A 743 10.65 -6.72 47.67
CA GLU A 743 11.28 -5.57 48.36
C GLU A 743 10.90 -5.47 49.85
N PHE A 744 9.66 -5.85 50.23
CA PHE A 744 9.17 -5.66 51.60
C PHE A 744 9.41 -6.86 52.54
N GLN A 745 9.55 -8.09 52.05
CA GLN A 745 9.83 -9.27 52.89
C GLN A 745 10.71 -10.33 52.19
N PRO A 746 12.05 -10.19 52.19
CA PRO A 746 12.95 -11.11 51.51
C PRO A 746 13.00 -12.53 52.11
N SER A 747 12.62 -12.70 53.38
CA SER A 747 12.88 -13.92 54.17
C SER A 747 11.67 -14.86 54.35
N THR A 748 10.50 -14.54 53.80
CA THR A 748 9.26 -15.33 53.95
C THR A 748 8.63 -15.75 52.62
N VAL A 749 9.34 -15.62 51.49
CA VAL A 749 8.83 -16.05 50.17
C VAL A 749 8.93 -17.58 50.00
N THR A 750 8.26 -18.31 50.90
CA THR A 750 7.79 -19.67 50.68
C THR A 750 6.35 -19.69 51.17
N ALA A 751 5.42 -19.89 50.23
CA ALA A 751 3.97 -19.96 50.39
C ALA A 751 3.24 -18.60 50.58
N GLY A 752 2.71 -18.07 49.47
CA GLY A 752 1.83 -16.90 49.45
C GLY A 752 1.34 -16.53 48.04
N VAL A 753 1.06 -17.52 47.21
CA VAL A 753 0.61 -17.39 45.81
C VAL A 753 -0.92 -17.38 45.76
N GLY A 754 -1.56 -16.38 46.38
CA GLY A 754 -3.03 -16.29 46.45
C GLY A 754 -3.68 -15.44 45.35
N VAL A 755 -2.90 -14.59 44.67
CA VAL A 755 -3.37 -13.61 43.66
C VAL A 755 -2.84 -13.95 42.25
N ARG A 756 -2.10 -15.06 42.07
CA ARG A 756 -1.38 -15.31 40.80
C ARG A 756 -2.20 -15.97 39.69
N ASP A 757 -3.34 -16.60 40.01
CA ASP A 757 -4.11 -17.39 39.03
C ASP A 757 -5.55 -16.90 38.82
N ASP A 758 -6.13 -16.12 39.72
CA ASP A 758 -7.57 -15.80 39.70
C ASP A 758 -7.93 -14.75 38.64
N ALA A 759 -7.13 -13.68 38.47
CA ALA A 759 -7.38 -12.65 37.47
C ALA A 759 -7.21 -13.19 36.03
N PHE A 760 -6.17 -14.01 35.78
CA PHE A 760 -5.98 -14.69 34.50
C PHE A 760 -7.03 -15.78 34.26
N ALA A 761 -7.39 -16.57 35.28
CA ALA A 761 -8.50 -17.52 35.16
C ALA A 761 -9.84 -16.82 34.93
N SER A 762 -10.00 -15.60 35.46
CA SER A 762 -11.19 -14.77 35.24
C SER A 762 -11.27 -14.23 33.81
N LEU A 763 -10.13 -13.96 33.14
CA LEU A 763 -10.13 -13.46 31.75
C LEU A 763 -10.89 -14.41 30.81
N GLY A 764 -10.64 -15.72 30.89
CA GLY A 764 -11.36 -16.72 30.08
C GLY A 764 -12.85 -16.88 30.44
N GLN A 765 -13.30 -16.26 31.52
CA GLN A 765 -14.70 -16.28 31.97
C GLN A 765 -15.46 -15.01 31.61
N VAL A 766 -14.78 -13.94 31.19
CA VAL A 766 -15.41 -12.67 30.81
C VAL A 766 -16.37 -12.90 29.65
N LYS A 767 -17.61 -12.42 29.78
CA LYS A 767 -18.64 -12.49 28.74
C LYS A 767 -19.06 -11.12 28.22
N LYS A 768 -18.56 -10.05 28.83
CA LYS A 768 -18.90 -8.67 28.50
C LYS A 768 -17.70 -7.74 28.54
N VAL A 769 -17.69 -6.74 27.68
CA VAL A 769 -16.71 -5.66 27.65
C VAL A 769 -16.67 -4.93 29.00
N SER A 770 -17.80 -4.70 29.65
CA SER A 770 -17.84 -4.08 30.99
C SER A 770 -17.19 -4.94 32.08
N GLU A 771 -17.33 -6.27 31.98
CA GLU A 771 -16.68 -7.22 32.89
C GLU A 771 -15.16 -7.23 32.69
N LEU A 772 -14.70 -7.15 31.43
CA LEU A 772 -13.28 -7.01 31.10
C LEU A 772 -12.71 -5.73 31.72
N ALA A 773 -13.37 -4.61 31.47
CA ALA A 773 -12.95 -3.31 31.97
C ALA A 773 -12.88 -3.28 33.51
N ALA A 774 -13.89 -3.84 34.20
CA ALA A 774 -13.90 -3.93 35.65
C ALA A 774 -12.78 -4.85 36.20
N LEU A 775 -12.48 -5.96 35.52
CA LEU A 775 -11.37 -6.86 35.87
C LEU A 775 -10.03 -6.16 35.75
N VAL A 776 -9.83 -5.42 34.66
CA VAL A 776 -8.62 -4.64 34.41
C VAL A 776 -8.44 -3.53 35.44
N GLU A 777 -9.46 -2.72 35.69
CA GLU A 777 -9.41 -1.65 36.69
C GLU A 777 -9.13 -2.19 38.11
N ARG A 778 -9.67 -3.37 38.43
CA ARG A 778 -9.35 -4.07 39.69
C ARG A 778 -7.86 -4.40 39.77
N ALA A 779 -7.31 -5.04 38.74
CA ALA A 779 -5.89 -5.41 38.71
C ALA A 779 -4.97 -4.19 38.84
N VAL A 780 -5.30 -3.09 38.14
CA VAL A 780 -4.57 -1.81 38.23
C VAL A 780 -4.60 -1.26 39.66
N ARG A 781 -5.79 -1.17 40.27
CA ARG A 781 -5.97 -0.68 41.64
C ARG A 781 -5.19 -1.51 42.65
N GLU A 782 -5.21 -2.83 42.52
CA GLU A 782 -4.51 -3.75 43.43
C GLU A 782 -2.99 -3.75 43.23
N SER A 783 -2.49 -3.33 42.06
CA SER A 783 -1.05 -3.19 41.79
C SER A 783 -0.46 -1.86 42.26
N SER A 784 -1.30 -0.87 42.57
CA SER A 784 -0.86 0.45 43.02
C SER A 784 -0.43 0.42 44.50
N PRO A 785 0.70 1.03 44.89
CA PRO A 785 1.17 0.98 46.28
C PRO A 785 0.19 1.69 47.24
N PRO A 786 0.10 1.27 48.52
CA PRO A 786 -0.98 1.71 49.43
C PRO A 786 -1.01 3.19 49.81
N ASN A 787 -0.04 4.01 49.40
CA ASN A 787 0.00 5.44 49.71
C ASN A 787 0.58 6.19 48.51
N GLY A 788 -0.22 7.08 47.90
CA GLY A 788 0.04 7.84 46.67
C GLY A 788 1.30 8.71 46.66
N THR A 789 2.47 8.09 46.81
CA THR A 789 3.78 8.68 46.55
C THR A 789 4.14 8.27 45.13
N PRO A 790 4.43 9.21 44.21
CA PRO A 790 4.73 8.86 42.83
C PRO A 790 6.07 8.11 42.76
N ALA A 791 6.08 6.96 42.10
CA ALA A 791 7.29 6.28 41.64
C ALA A 791 7.66 6.72 40.22
#